data_AF-F4LNA8-F1
#
_entry.id   AF-F4LNA8-F1
#
_cell.length_a   1.000
_cell.length_b   1.000
_cell.length_c   1.000
_cell.angle_alpha   90.00
_cell.angle_beta   90.00
_cell.angle_gamma   90.00
#
_symmetry.space_group_name_H-M   'P 1'
#
loop_
_entity.id
_entity.type
_entity.pdbx_description
1 polymer ?
#
loop_
_entity_poly.entity_id
_entity_poly.type
_entity_poly.pdbx_seq_one_letter_code
_entity_poly.pdbx_strand_id
1 'polypeptide(L)'
;MQTFDVTKKYNKEDFTNFLSDFLPDDFVPNEEELYADFKNIKTGFRLGECKSLDLTIFEFSVLSVNDPRVTLTREVCALMKKYESYPNVLAVFYNTENSQWRFSLITTDYETDKEGNNKPLYSNPKRFSFALGEGCKRHTPESMLFEKGTVKATKDKAALDDLKSRFAIEVVTKEFYSELFAWYEWACSVATYPVGKGDKVEQVAKNNETNIIRLITRLMFVWFIKQKSLIPEWVFNESELKNVLADFDKESLKKGNYYNAVLQNLFFATLNKAINEREFTDNDNAAKHYGIKTLYRDDTEKSFFKVDHKKIVEIFKSVPFLNGGLFECLDKLEDKQIYNDGFSREKNRRAFLPNALFFREEKDGHEGIVHILNRYNFTVEENSPVDIQVALDPELLGKVFENLLGTYNPETKETARKDSGSFYTPREIVNYMVKISLEKYLQQKISSLKQEEAELLFSSDETNAPFDDSEKLTNCLMNVKVFDPACGSGAFPMGILQALVLAIKKLNSDKYKTNKDLYNLKLHLIENCIYGSDIQSIAIQIAKLRFFISLICEQDKTEDANNNYGFDPLPNLETKFVSANSLIGIKKAENQGNLFENPEIQIIKGKLTIIRQNHFKAKTLQEKKSLREDDKALREQLIQILQEDKFFAPEDARQIASWNPYNQNDVSSFFDTEWMFGIKDGFDIVIGNPPYVQLQKDGGKLATMYENCGFKSFAKTGDIYCLFYEKAHQLLGQNGYLCFITSNKWMRAGYGEKLRAFFASNVNPEVLIDFAGVKIFESATVDTNIMLYCKAKNKGKTLSCVTKGLTQDGRDKLSDFVQQNSSVCKFDNSDSWVILSPIEQSIKSKIEKVGVPLKDWDINIYRGVLTGFNDAFIISTEKRNEILANCETVEEKTRTADLIRPILRGRDIKRYSYDWKDLWLIYIPWHFPLQSDKSIQGASKNAEQEFQRQYPAVYNHLLQYKKELLSRNKAETGIRYEWYAMQRWGANYSEEFNKPKIVYPNMTKFLPFVWDSKQFLTNQKCFIITGNNTAFLTAFLNSSLFKYCFRDSFPELLGGTRELSKIFFDKIPVIKVDKETETKFKALVNDIQSDYTKSKAIEIDNIIFNLYNLTDEEKCVIGYIEVN
;
A
#
# COMPACT_ATOMS: atom_id res chain seq x y z
N MET A 1 38.22 -17.77 0.73
CA MET A 1 37.89 -16.58 -0.09
C MET A 1 38.91 -15.44 0.00
N GLN A 2 40.22 -15.69 0.10
CA GLN A 2 41.17 -14.64 0.51
C GLN A 2 41.89 -13.87 -0.62
N THR A 3 41.53 -14.02 -1.89
CA THR A 3 42.30 -13.40 -3.00
C THR A 3 41.52 -12.77 -4.15
N PHE A 4 40.18 -12.90 -4.21
CA PHE A 4 39.41 -12.30 -5.33
C PHE A 4 39.03 -10.85 -5.01
N ASP A 5 39.71 -9.91 -5.67
CA ASP A 5 39.51 -8.47 -5.50
C ASP A 5 38.56 -7.92 -6.56
N VAL A 6 37.33 -7.59 -6.12
CA VAL A 6 36.27 -7.08 -7.00
C VAL A 6 36.54 -5.71 -7.61
N THR A 7 37.58 -5.00 -7.16
CA THR A 7 37.95 -3.68 -7.69
C THR A 7 38.95 -3.76 -8.85
N LYS A 8 39.47 -4.95 -9.14
CA LYS A 8 40.40 -5.16 -10.26
C LYS A 8 39.68 -5.53 -11.55
N LYS A 9 40.40 -5.35 -12.67
CA LYS A 9 39.96 -5.83 -13.98
C LYS A 9 39.69 -7.33 -13.92
N TYR A 10 38.64 -7.77 -14.61
CA TYR A 10 38.24 -9.18 -14.65
C TYR A 10 39.41 -10.09 -15.04
N ASN A 11 39.61 -11.14 -14.24
CA ASN A 11 40.54 -12.23 -14.51
C ASN A 11 39.79 -13.54 -14.33
N LYS A 12 39.83 -14.40 -15.35
CA LYS A 12 39.09 -15.67 -15.40
C LYS A 12 39.56 -16.67 -14.34
N GLU A 13 40.87 -16.77 -14.11
CA GLU A 13 41.47 -17.71 -13.15
C GLU A 13 41.06 -17.35 -11.72
N ASP A 14 41.22 -16.07 -11.36
CA ASP A 14 40.82 -15.57 -10.04
C ASP A 14 39.31 -15.74 -9.81
N PHE A 15 38.50 -15.52 -10.86
CA PHE A 15 37.04 -15.69 -10.78
C PHE A 15 36.64 -17.16 -10.63
N THR A 16 37.32 -18.08 -11.31
CA THR A 16 37.05 -19.52 -11.21
C THR A 16 37.36 -20.02 -9.80
N ASN A 17 38.47 -19.56 -9.21
CA ASN A 17 38.82 -19.83 -7.83
C ASN A 17 37.76 -19.29 -6.84
N PHE A 18 37.24 -18.08 -7.11
CA PHE A 18 36.14 -17.51 -6.32
C PHE A 18 34.88 -18.38 -6.38
N LEU A 19 34.50 -18.89 -7.56
CA LEU A 19 33.31 -19.74 -7.71
C LEU A 19 33.39 -21.02 -6.88
N SER A 20 34.57 -21.64 -6.81
CA SER A 20 34.79 -22.84 -5.98
C SER A 20 34.62 -22.58 -4.48
N ASP A 21 34.91 -21.36 -4.01
CA ASP A 21 34.66 -21.00 -2.62
C ASP A 21 33.20 -20.54 -2.39
N PHE A 22 32.61 -19.88 -3.38
CA PHE A 22 31.31 -19.20 -3.29
C PHE A 22 30.13 -20.16 -3.44
N LEU A 23 30.22 -21.10 -4.36
CA LEU A 23 29.17 -22.07 -4.64
C LEU A 23 29.29 -23.30 -3.73
N PRO A 24 28.21 -24.07 -3.55
CA PRO A 24 28.25 -25.33 -2.82
C PRO A 24 29.22 -26.35 -3.45
N ASP A 25 29.61 -27.36 -2.66
CA ASP A 25 30.60 -28.38 -3.05
C ASP A 25 30.22 -29.21 -4.31
N ASP A 26 28.97 -29.12 -4.78
CA ASP A 26 28.50 -29.81 -5.98
C ASP A 26 28.61 -28.96 -7.27
N PHE A 27 29.28 -27.82 -7.20
CA PHE A 27 29.69 -27.07 -8.39
C PHE A 27 30.77 -27.84 -9.17
N VAL A 28 30.51 -28.07 -10.46
CA VAL A 28 31.40 -28.78 -11.37
C VAL A 28 31.90 -27.79 -12.44
N PRO A 29 33.20 -27.43 -12.46
CA PRO A 29 33.76 -26.60 -13.52
C PRO A 29 33.80 -27.38 -14.84
N ASN A 30 33.34 -26.74 -15.91
CA ASN A 30 33.37 -27.28 -17.27
C ASN A 30 33.46 -26.13 -18.27
N GLU A 31 34.58 -26.02 -18.97
CA GLU A 31 34.82 -24.96 -19.93
C GLU A 31 34.41 -25.38 -21.35
N GLU A 32 33.41 -24.70 -21.90
CA GLU A 32 32.90 -24.95 -23.25
C GLU A 32 32.71 -23.61 -23.99
N GLU A 33 33.30 -23.48 -25.17
CA GLU A 33 33.12 -22.28 -26.01
C GLU A 33 31.72 -22.27 -26.63
N LEU A 34 31.04 -21.13 -26.53
CA LEU A 34 29.68 -20.95 -27.03
C LEU A 34 29.71 -20.31 -28.43
N TYR A 35 29.21 -21.03 -29.42
CA TYR A 35 28.98 -20.49 -30.76
C TYR A 35 27.64 -19.74 -30.83
N ALA A 36 27.69 -18.44 -31.13
CA ALA A 36 26.51 -17.66 -31.53
C ALA A 36 26.85 -16.34 -32.22
N ASP A 37 25.99 -15.92 -33.15
CA ASP A 37 26.07 -14.65 -33.88
C ASP A 37 25.15 -13.63 -33.19
N PHE A 38 25.66 -12.98 -32.15
CA PHE A 38 24.92 -12.02 -31.33
C PHE A 38 25.33 -10.59 -31.61
N LYS A 39 24.41 -9.66 -31.35
CA LYS A 39 24.63 -8.25 -31.64
C LYS A 39 25.59 -7.62 -30.64
N ASN A 40 25.57 -8.03 -29.37
CA ASN A 40 26.37 -7.40 -28.31
C ASN A 40 27.44 -8.30 -27.67
N ILE A 41 27.33 -9.62 -27.83
CA ILE A 41 28.30 -10.60 -27.30
C ILE A 41 29.33 -10.92 -28.39
N LYS A 42 30.62 -10.64 -28.13
CA LYS A 42 31.75 -10.99 -29.01
C LYS A 42 32.12 -12.47 -28.90
N THR A 43 32.27 -12.96 -27.68
CA THR A 43 32.62 -14.35 -27.37
C THR A 43 31.94 -14.77 -26.07
N GLY A 44 31.65 -16.06 -25.91
CA GLY A 44 31.05 -16.61 -24.69
C GLY A 44 31.61 -17.97 -24.33
N PHE A 45 31.72 -18.26 -23.04
CA PHE A 45 32.13 -19.55 -22.50
C PHE A 45 31.16 -19.99 -21.40
N ARG A 46 30.80 -21.28 -21.39
CA ARG A 46 30.27 -21.93 -20.19
C ARG A 46 31.45 -22.25 -19.29
N LEU A 47 31.35 -21.94 -18.00
CA LEU A 47 32.41 -22.19 -17.01
C LEU A 47 32.10 -23.36 -16.07
N GLY A 48 30.84 -23.77 -15.97
CA GLY A 48 30.44 -24.91 -15.15
C GLY A 48 28.95 -24.91 -14.81
N GLU A 49 28.57 -25.81 -13.91
CA GLU A 49 27.19 -25.98 -13.44
C GLU A 49 27.13 -26.43 -11.98
N CYS A 50 26.05 -26.10 -11.27
CA CYS A 50 25.78 -26.49 -9.89
C CYS A 50 24.34 -27.00 -9.79
N LYS A 51 24.19 -28.30 -9.46
CA LYS A 51 22.89 -28.99 -9.51
C LYS A 51 21.99 -28.60 -8.36
N SER A 52 22.53 -28.45 -7.16
CA SER A 52 21.77 -28.09 -5.95
C SER A 52 21.09 -26.72 -6.05
N LEU A 53 21.55 -25.87 -6.97
CA LEU A 53 21.03 -24.53 -7.23
C LEU A 53 20.28 -24.41 -8.56
N ASP A 54 20.19 -25.50 -9.34
CA ASP A 54 19.77 -25.45 -10.75
C ASP A 54 20.43 -24.27 -11.48
N LEU A 55 21.77 -24.26 -11.51
CA LEU A 55 22.56 -23.10 -11.88
C LEU A 55 23.62 -23.42 -12.95
N THR A 56 23.67 -22.63 -14.02
CA THR A 56 24.76 -22.64 -15.01
C THR A 56 25.61 -21.37 -14.90
N ILE A 57 26.93 -21.48 -15.06
CA ILE A 57 27.83 -20.33 -14.99
C ILE A 57 28.38 -20.01 -16.38
N PHE A 58 28.30 -18.74 -16.77
CA PHE A 58 28.79 -18.23 -18.06
C PHE A 58 29.75 -17.03 -17.92
N GLU A 59 30.60 -16.90 -18.92
CA GLU A 59 31.51 -15.78 -19.15
C GLU A 59 31.23 -15.20 -20.55
N PHE A 60 31.11 -13.88 -20.65
CA PHE A 60 30.87 -13.18 -21.91
C PHE A 60 31.79 -11.97 -22.10
N SER A 61 32.44 -11.90 -23.25
CA SER A 61 33.08 -10.68 -23.76
C SER A 61 32.05 -9.88 -24.56
N VAL A 62 31.85 -8.61 -24.23
CA VAL A 62 30.81 -7.75 -24.85
C VAL A 62 31.41 -6.55 -25.59
N LEU A 63 30.66 -6.01 -26.56
CA LEU A 63 31.05 -4.80 -27.30
C LEU A 63 31.15 -3.58 -26.40
N SER A 64 30.20 -3.39 -25.47
CA SER A 64 30.24 -2.38 -24.43
C SER A 64 29.65 -2.91 -23.13
N VAL A 65 30.29 -2.56 -22.01
CA VAL A 65 29.75 -2.87 -20.67
C VAL A 65 28.49 -2.04 -20.37
N ASN A 66 28.25 -0.98 -21.17
CA ASN A 66 27.10 -0.09 -21.10
C ASN A 66 26.05 -0.35 -22.19
N ASP A 67 26.15 -1.46 -22.95
CA ASP A 67 25.15 -1.82 -23.97
C ASP A 67 23.73 -1.94 -23.38
N PRO A 68 22.66 -1.77 -24.20
CA PRO A 68 21.28 -1.84 -23.75
C PRO A 68 21.02 -3.12 -22.96
N ARG A 69 20.88 -2.96 -21.64
CA ARG A 69 20.99 -4.04 -20.64
C ARG A 69 20.00 -5.18 -20.88
N VAL A 70 18.83 -4.87 -21.44
CA VAL A 70 17.75 -5.80 -21.80
C VAL A 70 18.13 -6.70 -22.98
N THR A 71 18.82 -6.17 -24.00
CA THR A 71 19.24 -6.95 -25.18
C THR A 71 20.26 -8.02 -24.79
N LEU A 72 21.20 -7.70 -23.91
CA LEU A 72 22.20 -8.63 -23.42
C LEU A 72 21.59 -9.79 -22.62
N THR A 73 20.63 -9.50 -21.72
CA THR A 73 19.91 -10.53 -20.96
C THR A 73 19.18 -11.50 -21.89
N ARG A 74 18.58 -10.99 -22.98
CA ARG A 74 17.92 -11.84 -24.00
C ARG A 74 18.86 -12.74 -24.75
N GLU A 75 20.00 -12.22 -25.20
CA GLU A 75 21.01 -13.01 -25.91
C GLU A 75 21.51 -14.17 -25.03
N VAL A 76 21.72 -13.91 -23.73
CA VAL A 76 22.05 -14.97 -22.75
C VAL A 76 20.91 -15.97 -22.58
N CYS A 77 19.65 -15.53 -22.55
CA CYS A 77 18.53 -16.46 -22.43
C CYS A 77 18.28 -17.27 -23.70
N ALA A 78 18.59 -16.72 -24.88
CA ALA A 78 18.62 -17.46 -26.13
C ALA A 78 19.72 -18.54 -26.10
N LEU A 79 20.89 -18.23 -25.55
CA LEU A 79 21.94 -19.22 -25.28
C LEU A 79 21.46 -20.30 -24.31
N MET A 80 20.84 -19.93 -23.19
CA MET A 80 20.31 -20.90 -22.22
C MET A 80 19.38 -21.92 -22.87
N LYS A 81 18.50 -21.46 -23.78
CA LYS A 81 17.61 -22.35 -24.55
C LYS A 81 18.36 -23.24 -25.53
N LYS A 82 19.35 -22.69 -26.24
CA LYS A 82 20.15 -23.41 -27.23
C LYS A 82 21.00 -24.52 -26.61
N TYR A 83 21.51 -24.30 -25.40
CA TYR A 83 22.44 -25.21 -24.71
C TYR A 83 21.79 -25.92 -23.51
N GLU A 84 20.46 -26.08 -23.50
CA GLU A 84 19.69 -26.82 -22.47
C GLU A 84 20.10 -26.49 -21.03
N SER A 85 20.34 -25.21 -20.74
CA SER A 85 20.84 -24.76 -19.44
C SER A 85 19.75 -24.76 -18.36
N TYR A 86 20.19 -24.80 -17.11
CA TYR A 86 19.32 -24.68 -15.95
C TYR A 86 18.59 -23.32 -15.89
N PRO A 87 17.48 -23.22 -15.12
CA PRO A 87 16.70 -21.99 -14.94
C PRO A 87 17.46 -20.78 -14.43
N ASN A 88 18.52 -20.99 -13.65
CA ASN A 88 19.32 -19.92 -13.07
C ASN A 88 20.69 -19.86 -13.74
N VAL A 89 21.20 -18.66 -13.91
CA VAL A 89 22.51 -18.39 -14.51
C VAL A 89 23.29 -17.39 -13.68
N LEU A 90 24.56 -17.69 -13.42
CA LEU A 90 25.54 -16.67 -13.04
C LEU A 90 26.35 -16.30 -14.27
N ALA A 91 26.36 -15.03 -14.64
CA ALA A 91 27.06 -14.55 -15.82
C ALA A 91 28.02 -13.41 -15.47
N VAL A 92 29.24 -13.50 -15.98
CA VAL A 92 30.17 -12.37 -16.01
C VAL A 92 30.19 -11.73 -17.39
N PHE A 93 30.09 -10.40 -17.43
CA PHE A 93 30.21 -9.61 -18.64
C PHE A 93 31.38 -8.64 -18.51
N TYR A 94 32.33 -8.71 -19.45
CA TYR A 94 33.49 -7.83 -19.47
C TYR A 94 33.81 -7.34 -20.88
N ASN A 95 34.59 -6.28 -20.98
CA ASN A 95 35.14 -5.80 -22.24
C ASN A 95 36.66 -5.73 -22.09
N THR A 96 37.41 -6.23 -23.08
CA THR A 96 38.88 -6.26 -23.06
C THR A 96 39.53 -4.87 -22.96
N GLU A 97 38.83 -3.82 -23.41
CA GLU A 97 39.27 -2.42 -23.42
C GLU A 97 38.85 -1.64 -22.16
N ASN A 98 37.93 -2.18 -21.34
CA ASN A 98 37.45 -1.53 -20.11
C ASN A 98 37.91 -2.31 -18.87
N SER A 99 38.27 -1.60 -17.79
CA SER A 99 38.59 -2.22 -16.49
C SER A 99 37.35 -2.56 -15.65
N GLN A 100 36.18 -2.05 -16.01
CA GLN A 100 34.90 -2.38 -15.39
C GLN A 100 34.26 -3.62 -16.00
N TRP A 101 33.58 -4.39 -15.16
CA TRP A 101 32.89 -5.62 -15.54
C TRP A 101 31.65 -5.83 -14.66
N ARG A 102 30.79 -6.77 -15.03
CA ARG A 102 29.54 -7.05 -14.29
C ARG A 102 29.43 -8.50 -13.92
N PHE A 103 29.00 -8.76 -12.69
CA PHE A 103 28.63 -10.08 -12.22
C PHE A 103 27.13 -10.13 -12.00
N SER A 104 26.43 -11.02 -12.71
CA SER A 104 24.98 -11.02 -12.79
C SER A 104 24.37 -12.37 -12.44
N LEU A 105 23.29 -12.37 -11.68
CA LEU A 105 22.38 -13.49 -11.52
C LEU A 105 21.20 -13.29 -12.48
N ILE A 106 21.00 -14.22 -13.41
CA ILE A 106 19.87 -14.24 -14.33
C ILE A 106 18.98 -15.42 -13.94
N THR A 107 17.68 -15.16 -13.72
CA THR A 107 16.73 -16.19 -13.30
C THR A 107 15.53 -16.23 -14.23
N THR A 108 15.15 -17.44 -14.64
CA THR A 108 13.93 -17.69 -15.42
C THR A 108 13.05 -18.67 -14.67
N ASP A 109 11.75 -18.39 -14.59
CA ASP A 109 10.79 -19.27 -13.95
C ASP A 109 10.31 -20.38 -14.92
N TYR A 110 10.09 -21.59 -14.41
CA TYR A 110 9.57 -22.74 -15.17
C TYR A 110 8.29 -23.26 -14.54
N GLU A 111 7.39 -23.78 -15.37
CA GLU A 111 6.23 -24.56 -14.96
C GLU A 111 6.45 -26.00 -15.37
N THR A 112 6.19 -26.93 -14.46
CA THR A 112 6.17 -28.35 -14.81
C THR A 112 4.79 -28.66 -15.37
N ASP A 113 4.73 -29.07 -16.64
CA ASP A 113 3.46 -29.47 -17.24
C ASP A 113 2.94 -30.79 -16.62
N LYS A 114 1.70 -31.16 -16.97
CA LYS A 114 1.03 -32.36 -16.44
C LYS A 114 1.76 -33.67 -16.79
N GLU A 115 2.74 -33.64 -17.69
CA GLU A 115 3.55 -34.78 -18.13
C GLU A 115 4.93 -34.80 -17.45
N GLY A 116 5.22 -33.84 -16.58
CA GLY A 116 6.49 -33.75 -15.84
C GLY A 116 7.58 -32.97 -16.57
N ASN A 117 7.28 -32.32 -17.70
CA ASN A 117 8.27 -31.56 -18.46
C ASN A 117 8.31 -30.10 -17.97
N ASN A 118 9.52 -29.60 -17.70
CA ASN A 118 9.72 -28.20 -17.38
C ASN A 118 9.54 -27.33 -18.64
N LYS A 119 8.43 -26.61 -18.74
CA LYS A 119 8.24 -25.57 -19.74
C LYS A 119 8.66 -24.22 -19.16
N PRO A 120 9.49 -23.43 -19.88
CA PRO A 120 9.76 -22.06 -19.47
C PRO A 120 8.45 -21.27 -19.47
N LEU A 121 8.13 -20.60 -18.36
CA LEU A 121 7.01 -19.64 -18.34
C LEU A 121 7.35 -18.47 -19.28
N TYR A 122 6.35 -17.92 -19.97
CA TYR A 122 6.49 -16.78 -20.89
C TYR A 122 6.98 -15.47 -20.22
N SER A 123 7.35 -15.47 -18.94
CA SER A 123 7.91 -14.31 -18.25
C SER A 123 9.28 -13.92 -18.79
N ASN A 124 9.51 -12.62 -18.90
CA ASN A 124 10.82 -12.07 -19.22
C ASN A 124 11.85 -12.51 -18.15
N PRO A 125 13.02 -13.02 -18.55
CA PRO A 125 14.11 -13.34 -17.63
C PRO A 125 14.53 -12.12 -16.81
N LYS A 126 14.78 -12.32 -15.51
CA LYS A 126 15.22 -11.25 -14.62
C LYS A 126 16.73 -11.28 -14.47
N ARG A 127 17.36 -10.11 -14.49
CA ARG A 127 18.79 -9.97 -14.27
C ARG A 127 19.07 -9.06 -13.07
N PHE A 128 19.85 -9.57 -12.12
CA PHE A 128 20.36 -8.86 -10.96
C PHE A 128 21.87 -8.71 -11.10
N SER A 129 22.39 -7.48 -11.15
CA SER A 129 23.81 -7.27 -11.47
C SER A 129 24.56 -6.42 -10.44
N PHE A 130 25.75 -6.88 -10.07
CA PHE A 130 26.79 -6.05 -9.47
C PHE A 130 27.66 -5.42 -10.56
N ALA A 131 27.97 -4.14 -10.41
CA ALA A 131 29.00 -3.45 -11.20
C ALA A 131 30.32 -3.47 -10.42
N LEU A 132 31.36 -4.01 -11.04
CA LEU A 132 32.66 -4.34 -10.43
C LEU A 132 33.81 -3.82 -11.31
N GLY A 133 35.03 -3.86 -10.78
CA GLY A 133 36.24 -3.35 -11.43
C GLY A 133 36.65 -1.95 -10.95
N GLU A 134 37.56 -1.33 -11.69
CA GLU A 134 38.23 -0.11 -11.24
C GLU A 134 37.24 1.05 -11.11
N GLY A 135 37.30 1.76 -9.97
CA GLY A 135 36.38 2.84 -9.63
C GLY A 135 35.03 2.40 -9.07
N CYS A 136 34.69 1.10 -9.04
CA CYS A 136 33.48 0.59 -8.41
C CYS A 136 33.63 0.49 -6.87
N LYS A 137 32.51 0.69 -6.15
CA LYS A 137 32.47 0.56 -4.68
C LYS A 137 32.44 -0.91 -4.27
N ARG A 138 33.25 -1.26 -3.27
CA ARG A 138 33.49 -2.66 -2.86
C ARG A 138 32.58 -3.18 -1.75
N HIS A 139 32.04 -2.32 -0.88
CA HIS A 139 31.33 -2.73 0.35
C HIS A 139 30.18 -3.72 0.09
N THR A 140 29.23 -3.35 -0.79
CA THR A 140 28.06 -4.19 -1.04
C THR A 140 28.41 -5.53 -1.70
N PRO A 141 29.23 -5.58 -2.77
CA PRO A 141 29.73 -6.85 -3.30
C PRO A 141 30.52 -7.66 -2.27
N GLU A 142 31.41 -7.03 -1.49
CA GLU A 142 32.22 -7.70 -0.46
C GLU A 142 31.33 -8.36 0.61
N SER A 143 30.36 -7.62 1.15
CA SER A 143 29.46 -8.12 2.19
C SER A 143 28.55 -9.25 1.68
N MET A 144 27.98 -9.10 0.47
CA MET A 144 27.04 -10.08 -0.07
C MET A 144 27.72 -11.34 -0.63
N LEU A 145 28.87 -11.18 -1.29
CA LEU A 145 29.53 -12.27 -2.01
C LEU A 145 30.60 -12.96 -1.17
N PHE A 146 31.19 -12.30 -0.17
CA PHE A 146 32.34 -12.83 0.57
C PHE A 146 32.09 -12.98 2.07
N GLU A 147 31.63 -11.94 2.76
CA GLU A 147 31.47 -11.98 4.23
C GLU A 147 30.43 -13.01 4.69
N LYS A 148 29.41 -13.26 3.86
CA LYS A 148 28.42 -14.32 4.09
C LYS A 148 28.96 -15.74 3.86
N GLY A 149 30.17 -15.88 3.31
CA GLY A 149 30.82 -17.15 2.99
C GLY A 149 30.10 -17.94 1.88
N THR A 150 30.33 -19.25 1.80
CA THR A 150 29.72 -20.14 0.80
C THR A 150 28.19 -20.11 0.85
N VAL A 151 27.55 -20.17 -0.32
CA VAL A 151 26.09 -20.30 -0.46
C VAL A 151 25.61 -21.58 0.21
N LYS A 152 24.62 -21.48 1.10
CA LYS A 152 24.17 -22.63 1.91
C LYS A 152 22.70 -22.60 2.25
N ALA A 153 22.12 -23.78 2.44
CA ALA A 153 20.79 -23.92 3.05
C ALA A 153 20.86 -23.55 4.54
N THR A 154 19.79 -22.94 5.05
CA THR A 154 19.58 -22.70 6.49
C THR A 154 18.38 -23.48 6.98
N LYS A 155 18.12 -23.51 8.29
CA LYS A 155 16.96 -24.24 8.86
C LYS A 155 15.62 -23.87 8.22
N ASP A 156 15.50 -22.65 7.69
CA ASP A 156 14.23 -22.08 7.21
C ASP A 156 14.25 -21.65 5.72
N LYS A 157 15.37 -21.84 4.99
CA LYS A 157 15.52 -21.41 3.58
C LYS A 157 16.42 -22.33 2.76
N ALA A 158 16.07 -22.55 1.50
CA ALA A 158 16.89 -23.32 0.56
C ALA A 158 18.16 -22.57 0.16
N ALA A 159 19.19 -23.28 -0.33
CA ALA A 159 20.44 -22.66 -0.77
C ALA A 159 20.24 -21.66 -1.94
N LEU A 160 19.27 -21.92 -2.82
CA LEU A 160 18.89 -20.99 -3.89
C LEU A 160 18.31 -19.67 -3.34
N ASP A 161 17.59 -19.71 -2.23
CA ASP A 161 17.06 -18.50 -1.59
C ASP A 161 18.18 -17.65 -0.99
N ASP A 162 19.22 -18.28 -0.45
CA ASP A 162 20.43 -17.59 0.01
C ASP A 162 21.13 -16.89 -1.17
N LEU A 163 21.36 -17.61 -2.29
CA LEU A 163 21.94 -17.02 -3.50
C LEU A 163 21.12 -15.84 -4.02
N LYS A 164 19.79 -16.00 -4.17
CA LYS A 164 18.90 -14.91 -4.60
C LYS A 164 18.97 -13.72 -3.65
N SER A 165 19.01 -13.95 -2.33
CA SER A 165 19.08 -12.88 -1.33
C SER A 165 20.38 -12.07 -1.37
N ARG A 166 21.48 -12.65 -1.84
CA ARG A 166 22.78 -11.97 -1.99
C ARG A 166 22.78 -10.99 -3.16
N PHE A 167 21.93 -11.21 -4.15
CA PHE A 167 21.70 -10.30 -5.28
C PHE A 167 20.47 -9.39 -5.09
N ALA A 168 19.79 -9.46 -3.94
CA ALA A 168 18.58 -8.71 -3.66
C ALA A 168 18.87 -7.25 -3.27
N ILE A 169 18.31 -6.30 -4.01
CA ILE A 169 18.45 -4.85 -3.77
C ILE A 169 17.81 -4.42 -2.45
N GLU A 170 16.78 -5.15 -1.99
CA GLU A 170 16.03 -4.84 -0.76
C GLU A 170 16.91 -4.91 0.47
N VAL A 171 17.90 -5.80 0.50
CA VAL A 171 18.80 -5.95 1.65
C VAL A 171 19.69 -4.70 1.77
N VAL A 172 20.31 -4.31 0.66
CA VAL A 172 21.16 -3.10 0.55
C VAL A 172 20.35 -1.83 0.88
N THR A 173 19.13 -1.77 0.38
CA THR A 173 18.19 -0.66 0.63
C THR A 173 17.86 -0.52 2.12
N LYS A 174 17.58 -1.64 2.80
CA LYS A 174 17.22 -1.67 4.22
C LYS A 174 18.39 -1.28 5.12
N GLU A 175 19.60 -1.72 4.78
CA GLU A 175 20.83 -1.37 5.49
C GLU A 175 21.11 0.14 5.39
N PHE A 176 21.20 0.68 4.17
CA PHE A 176 21.40 2.11 3.93
C PHE A 176 20.36 2.98 4.62
N TYR A 177 19.08 2.56 4.58
CA TYR A 177 18.00 3.25 5.28
C TYR A 177 18.25 3.34 6.78
N SER A 178 18.64 2.24 7.41
CA SER A 178 18.81 2.17 8.86
C SER A 178 19.93 3.12 9.31
N GLU A 179 21.02 3.16 8.55
CA GLU A 179 22.15 4.06 8.79
C GLU A 179 21.80 5.53 8.54
N LEU A 180 21.09 5.82 7.45
CA LEU A 180 20.65 7.18 7.14
C LEU A 180 19.63 7.69 8.17
N PHE A 181 18.79 6.82 8.72
CA PHE A 181 17.87 7.18 9.80
C PHE A 181 18.61 7.49 11.10
N ALA A 182 19.57 6.67 11.49
CA ALA A 182 20.42 6.94 12.65
C ALA A 182 21.17 8.28 12.48
N TRP A 183 21.65 8.56 11.27
CA TRP A 183 22.24 9.86 10.94
C TRP A 183 21.23 11.02 11.07
N TYR A 184 20.00 10.84 10.58
CA TYR A 184 18.94 11.84 10.66
C TYR A 184 18.61 12.21 12.11
N GLU A 185 18.43 11.21 12.99
CA GLU A 185 18.17 11.44 14.41
C GLU A 185 19.33 12.21 15.07
N TRP A 186 20.56 11.83 14.75
CA TRP A 186 21.74 12.54 15.22
C TRP A 186 21.78 13.99 14.72
N ALA A 187 21.54 14.22 13.43
CA ALA A 187 21.54 15.55 12.83
C ALA A 187 20.50 16.47 13.47
N CYS A 188 19.28 15.98 13.72
CA CYS A 188 18.22 16.72 14.43
C CYS A 188 18.66 17.15 15.84
N SER A 189 19.48 16.35 16.52
CA SER A 189 19.94 16.64 17.89
C SER A 189 21.05 17.70 17.99
N VAL A 190 21.85 17.89 16.93
CA VAL A 190 23.04 18.78 16.98
C VAL A 190 22.99 19.97 16.02
N ALA A 191 22.18 19.92 14.97
CA ALA A 191 22.06 21.03 14.02
C ALA A 191 21.15 22.13 14.58
N THR A 192 21.54 23.39 14.40
CA THR A 192 20.73 24.53 14.84
C THR A 192 20.37 25.44 13.68
N TYR A 193 19.16 25.99 13.74
CA TYR A 193 18.67 26.96 12.78
C TYR A 193 18.29 28.27 13.47
N PRO A 194 18.47 29.41 12.79
CA PRO A 194 18.11 30.71 13.34
C PRO A 194 16.60 30.91 13.41
N VAL A 195 16.11 31.33 14.57
CA VAL A 195 14.70 31.66 14.83
C VAL A 195 14.63 33.02 15.51
N GLY A 196 13.70 33.89 15.07
CA GLY A 196 13.50 35.21 15.66
C GLY A 196 13.43 36.32 14.62
N LYS A 197 13.49 37.59 15.05
CA LYS A 197 13.36 38.77 14.19
C LYS A 197 14.34 39.89 14.59
N GLY A 198 14.83 40.62 13.60
CA GLY A 198 15.70 41.80 13.80
C GLY A 198 16.98 41.41 14.52
N ASP A 199 17.25 42.05 15.66
CA ASP A 199 18.44 41.79 16.49
C ASP A 199 18.22 40.64 17.50
N LYS A 200 16.98 40.13 17.61
CA LYS A 200 16.61 39.02 18.50
C LYS A 200 16.49 37.72 17.69
N VAL A 201 17.62 37.25 17.17
CA VAL A 201 17.73 35.95 16.49
C VAL A 201 18.54 35.00 17.35
N GLU A 202 17.97 33.84 17.67
CA GLU A 202 18.61 32.78 18.44
C GLU A 202 18.77 31.51 17.61
N GLN A 203 19.77 30.70 17.96
CA GLN A 203 20.00 29.40 17.34
C GLN A 203 19.24 28.33 18.10
N VAL A 204 18.38 27.59 17.41
CA VAL A 204 17.47 26.61 18.03
C VAL A 204 17.65 25.25 17.34
N ALA A 205 17.78 24.19 18.15
CA ALA A 205 17.81 22.80 17.68
C ALA A 205 16.41 22.16 17.59
N LYS A 206 15.40 22.74 18.25
CA LYS A 206 14.03 22.22 18.24
C LYS A 206 13.33 22.52 16.91
N ASN A 207 12.47 21.58 16.48
CA ASN A 207 11.61 21.71 15.30
C ASN A 207 12.39 21.89 13.98
N ASN A 208 13.61 21.32 13.88
CA ASN A 208 14.47 21.42 12.70
C ASN A 208 14.28 20.26 11.70
N GLU A 209 13.33 19.36 11.94
CA GLU A 209 13.14 18.12 11.20
C GLU A 209 12.91 18.38 9.71
N THR A 210 12.08 19.38 9.39
CA THR A 210 11.79 19.78 8.01
C THR A 210 13.04 20.30 7.31
N ASN A 211 13.93 20.99 8.04
CA ASN A 211 15.17 21.53 7.51
C ASN A 211 16.17 20.41 7.22
N ILE A 212 16.29 19.43 8.12
CA ILE A 212 17.18 18.26 7.95
C ILE A 212 16.67 17.37 6.82
N ILE A 213 15.36 17.11 6.72
CA ILE A 213 14.77 16.37 5.60
C ILE A 213 15.12 17.06 4.27
N ARG A 214 14.91 18.38 4.16
CA ARG A 214 15.26 19.14 2.95
C ARG A 214 16.75 19.09 2.64
N LEU A 215 17.60 19.09 3.65
CA LEU A 215 19.04 18.90 3.48
C LEU A 215 19.37 17.53 2.91
N ILE A 216 18.82 16.44 3.47
CA ILE A 216 19.00 15.09 2.95
C ILE A 216 18.55 15.04 1.48
N THR A 217 17.38 15.61 1.15
CA THR A 217 16.87 15.64 -0.23
C THR A 217 17.85 16.30 -1.20
N ARG A 218 18.42 17.46 -0.83
CA ARG A 218 19.42 18.18 -1.64
C ARG A 218 20.75 17.41 -1.73
N LEU A 219 21.23 16.85 -0.62
CA LEU A 219 22.46 16.07 -0.58
C LEU A 219 22.36 14.82 -1.43
N MET A 220 21.26 14.06 -1.30
CA MET A 220 21.01 12.87 -2.10
C MET A 220 20.98 13.21 -3.59
N PHE A 221 20.31 14.29 -3.98
CA PHE A 221 20.33 14.73 -5.37
C PHE A 221 21.73 15.03 -5.87
N VAL A 222 22.48 15.84 -5.12
CA VAL A 222 23.88 16.17 -5.44
C VAL A 222 24.72 14.90 -5.54
N TRP A 223 24.46 13.90 -4.69
CA TRP A 223 25.15 12.62 -4.72
C TRP A 223 24.80 11.76 -5.95
N PHE A 224 23.53 11.74 -6.37
CA PHE A 224 23.12 11.09 -7.63
C PHE A 224 23.78 11.76 -8.84
N ILE A 225 23.70 13.08 -8.97
CA ILE A 225 24.28 13.78 -10.12
C ILE A 225 25.81 13.81 -10.11
N LYS A 226 26.46 13.61 -8.94
CA LYS A 226 27.91 13.39 -8.85
C LYS A 226 28.35 12.18 -9.68
N GLN A 227 27.51 11.15 -9.82
CA GLN A 227 27.81 9.97 -10.66
C GLN A 227 27.89 10.30 -12.15
N LYS A 228 27.38 11.46 -12.59
CA LYS A 228 27.51 12.00 -13.95
C LYS A 228 28.69 13.00 -14.08
N SER A 229 29.59 13.06 -13.09
CA SER A 229 30.75 13.98 -13.06
C SER A 229 30.37 15.45 -13.18
N LEU A 230 29.18 15.82 -12.69
CA LEU A 230 28.68 17.20 -12.64
C LEU A 230 29.11 17.94 -11.38
N ILE A 231 29.44 17.19 -10.33
CA ILE A 231 29.89 17.73 -9.05
C ILE A 231 31.37 17.37 -8.89
N PRO A 232 32.26 18.36 -8.71
CA PRO A 232 33.69 18.10 -8.60
C PRO A 232 34.05 17.39 -7.28
N GLU A 233 35.10 16.57 -7.31
CA GLU A 233 35.45 15.67 -6.20
C GLU A 233 35.76 16.41 -4.89
N TRP A 234 36.36 17.61 -4.97
CA TRP A 234 36.73 18.40 -3.80
C TRP A 234 35.59 18.70 -2.85
N VAL A 235 34.34 18.72 -3.34
CA VAL A 235 33.14 18.97 -2.52
C VAL A 235 32.98 17.90 -1.43
N PHE A 236 33.50 16.70 -1.63
CA PHE A 236 33.38 15.58 -0.70
C PHE A 236 34.72 14.94 -0.32
N ASN A 237 35.84 15.50 -0.78
CA ASN A 237 37.19 14.97 -0.50
C ASN A 237 37.84 15.70 0.69
N GLU A 238 38.10 14.98 1.78
CA GLU A 238 38.68 15.54 3.00
C GLU A 238 40.02 16.27 2.78
N SER A 239 40.91 15.66 1.98
CA SER A 239 42.26 16.20 1.73
C SER A 239 42.20 17.49 0.94
N GLU A 240 41.31 17.58 -0.05
CA GLU A 240 41.12 18.80 -0.84
C GLU A 240 40.41 19.90 -0.04
N LEU A 241 39.42 19.53 0.78
CA LEU A 241 38.75 20.46 1.69
C LEU A 241 39.72 21.11 2.69
N LYS A 242 40.70 20.35 3.21
CA LYS A 242 41.76 20.92 4.06
C LYS A 242 42.59 22.00 3.36
N ASN A 243 42.73 21.92 2.03
CA ASN A 243 43.48 22.90 1.25
C ASN A 243 42.63 24.15 0.93
N VAL A 244 41.31 23.99 0.83
CA VAL A 244 40.38 25.07 0.45
C VAL A 244 39.82 25.81 1.67
N LEU A 245 39.44 25.10 2.74
CA LEU A 245 38.75 25.66 3.90
C LEU A 245 39.71 26.04 5.04
N ALA A 246 39.50 27.23 5.61
CA ALA A 246 40.17 27.70 6.81
C ALA A 246 39.65 26.94 8.04
N ASP A 247 40.54 26.48 8.92
CA ASP A 247 40.22 25.79 10.17
C ASP A 247 39.34 24.52 10.05
N PHE A 248 39.29 23.88 8.88
CA PHE A 248 38.52 22.63 8.69
C PHE A 248 39.02 21.51 9.59
N ASP A 249 38.09 20.96 10.36
CA ASP A 249 38.27 19.82 11.26
C ASP A 249 37.08 18.88 11.06
N LYS A 250 37.36 17.67 10.58
CA LYS A 250 36.37 16.68 10.18
C LYS A 250 35.57 16.12 11.36
N GLU A 251 36.17 16.09 12.54
CA GLU A 251 35.58 15.50 13.75
C GLU A 251 34.81 16.50 14.61
N SER A 252 34.86 17.77 14.22
CA SER A 252 34.38 18.88 15.04
C SER A 252 32.86 18.91 15.17
N LEU A 253 32.39 18.91 16.42
CA LEU A 253 31.01 19.27 16.77
C LEU A 253 30.80 20.79 16.91
N LYS A 254 31.89 21.57 16.91
CA LYS A 254 31.87 23.02 17.18
C LYS A 254 32.12 23.87 15.92
N LYS A 255 32.67 23.27 14.86
CA LYS A 255 32.89 23.93 13.58
C LYS A 255 31.92 23.38 12.54
N GLY A 256 31.32 24.28 11.76
CA GLY A 256 30.36 23.97 10.69
C GLY A 256 30.66 24.75 9.41
N ASN A 257 31.95 24.97 9.13
CA ASN A 257 32.40 25.72 7.96
C ASN A 257 32.21 24.94 6.66
N TYR A 258 32.20 23.60 6.68
CA TYR A 258 31.92 22.81 5.48
C TYR A 258 30.53 23.10 4.91
N TYR A 259 29.50 22.99 5.74
CA TYR A 259 28.12 23.22 5.29
C TYR A 259 27.92 24.66 4.77
N ASN A 260 28.39 25.63 5.55
CA ASN A 260 28.17 27.05 5.25
C ASN A 260 28.99 27.55 4.05
N ALA A 261 30.23 27.11 3.91
CA ALA A 261 31.12 27.57 2.84
C ALA A 261 30.96 26.77 1.54
N VAL A 262 30.70 25.47 1.63
CA VAL A 262 30.66 24.58 0.46
C VAL A 262 29.23 24.26 0.07
N LEU A 263 28.45 23.60 0.95
CA LEU A 263 27.15 23.06 0.57
C LEU A 263 26.09 24.14 0.33
N GLN A 264 25.97 25.13 1.20
CA GLN A 264 25.00 26.22 0.99
C GLN A 264 25.30 27.00 -0.29
N ASN A 265 26.58 27.30 -0.55
CA ASN A 265 26.99 27.96 -1.79
C ASN A 265 26.73 27.08 -3.02
N LEU A 266 27.06 25.79 -2.97
CA LEU A 266 26.74 24.83 -4.03
C LEU A 266 25.25 24.82 -4.34
N PHE A 267 24.40 24.73 -3.31
CA PHE A 267 22.95 24.72 -3.49
C PHE A 267 22.45 26.06 -4.06
N PHE A 268 22.66 27.16 -3.35
CA PHE A 268 21.94 28.40 -3.62
C PHE A 268 22.64 29.33 -4.60
N ALA A 269 23.97 29.33 -4.64
CA ALA A 269 24.78 30.24 -5.46
C ALA A 269 25.43 29.57 -6.68
N THR A 270 25.44 28.24 -6.75
CA THR A 270 26.01 27.50 -7.89
C THR A 270 24.92 26.84 -8.73
N LEU A 271 24.19 25.86 -8.18
CA LEU A 271 23.17 25.08 -8.91
C LEU A 271 21.94 25.92 -9.28
N ASN A 272 21.73 27.06 -8.60
CA ASN A 272 20.64 28.00 -8.81
C ASN A 272 21.09 29.35 -9.44
N LYS A 273 22.29 29.42 -10.03
CA LYS A 273 22.78 30.62 -10.71
C LYS A 273 23.57 30.26 -11.97
N ALA A 274 23.30 30.97 -13.07
CA ALA A 274 24.01 30.82 -14.33
C ALA A 274 25.52 31.05 -14.14
N ILE A 275 26.35 30.26 -14.83
CA ILE A 275 27.80 30.18 -14.59
C ILE A 275 28.48 31.55 -14.69
N ASN A 276 28.11 32.35 -15.69
CA ASN A 276 28.65 33.69 -15.97
C ASN A 276 28.16 34.79 -15.01
N GLU A 277 27.13 34.53 -14.21
CA GLU A 277 26.56 35.49 -13.25
C GLU A 277 26.96 35.19 -11.79
N ARG A 278 27.87 34.23 -11.58
CA ARG A 278 28.29 33.77 -10.25
C ARG A 278 29.29 34.74 -9.64
N GLU A 279 28.94 35.31 -8.50
CA GLU A 279 29.81 36.20 -7.74
C GLU A 279 29.57 36.12 -6.23
N PHE A 280 30.53 36.62 -5.44
CA PHE A 280 30.41 36.74 -4.00
C PHE A 280 29.66 38.01 -3.62
N THR A 281 29.00 37.96 -2.47
CA THR A 281 28.56 39.18 -1.80
C THR A 281 29.75 40.03 -1.40
N ASP A 282 29.69 41.31 -1.74
CA ASP A 282 30.65 42.32 -1.36
C ASP A 282 30.04 43.31 -0.33
N ASN A 283 30.88 43.77 0.61
CA ASN A 283 30.53 44.77 1.61
C ASN A 283 30.33 46.16 0.98
N ASP A 284 31.09 46.49 -0.07
CA ASP A 284 30.99 47.80 -0.74
C ASP A 284 29.66 47.95 -1.48
N ASN A 285 29.01 46.83 -1.79
CA ASN A 285 27.70 46.75 -2.46
C ASN A 285 26.61 46.16 -1.55
N ALA A 286 26.77 46.21 -0.22
CA ALA A 286 25.85 45.56 0.73
C ALA A 286 24.37 45.92 0.52
N ALA A 287 24.06 47.18 0.21
CA ALA A 287 22.69 47.62 -0.06
C ALA A 287 22.08 46.98 -1.33
N LYS A 288 22.89 46.76 -2.37
CA LYS A 288 22.46 46.10 -3.62
C LYS A 288 22.34 44.59 -3.45
N HIS A 289 23.18 44.00 -2.61
CA HIS A 289 23.22 42.55 -2.39
C HIS A 289 22.23 42.05 -1.33
N TYR A 290 21.67 42.96 -0.53
CA TYR A 290 20.68 42.60 0.49
C TYR A 290 19.48 41.90 -0.16
N GLY A 291 19.09 40.75 0.40
CA GLY A 291 17.97 39.96 -0.13
C GLY A 291 18.29 39.06 -1.34
N ILE A 292 19.45 39.22 -2.00
CA ILE A 292 19.80 38.36 -3.14
C ILE A 292 20.31 37.01 -2.64
N LYS A 293 19.53 35.94 -2.86
CA LYS A 293 19.80 34.60 -2.31
C LYS A 293 20.60 33.67 -3.23
N THR A 294 21.21 34.22 -4.28
CA THR A 294 21.95 33.46 -5.30
C THR A 294 23.40 33.91 -5.46
N LEU A 295 23.90 34.75 -4.55
CA LEU A 295 25.31 35.14 -4.49
C LEU A 295 26.04 34.33 -3.42
N TYR A 296 27.30 33.99 -3.66
CA TYR A 296 28.12 33.25 -2.72
C TYR A 296 28.26 34.01 -1.40
N ARG A 297 28.22 33.27 -0.29
CA ARG A 297 28.40 33.79 1.06
C ARG A 297 29.73 33.36 1.64
N ASP A 298 30.33 34.29 2.37
CA ASP A 298 31.45 34.06 3.26
C ASP A 298 31.12 34.68 4.62
N ASP A 299 31.85 34.27 5.65
CA ASP A 299 31.74 34.83 6.99
C ASP A 299 32.22 36.28 7.02
N THR A 300 31.56 37.11 7.82
CA THR A 300 31.86 38.55 7.93
C THR A 300 33.01 38.86 8.87
N GLU A 301 33.32 37.97 9.82
CA GLU A 301 34.38 38.16 10.82
C GLU A 301 35.67 37.47 10.37
N LYS A 302 35.57 36.21 9.91
CA LYS A 302 36.72 35.41 9.50
C LYS A 302 36.37 34.48 8.34
N SER A 303 36.98 34.73 7.18
CA SER A 303 36.74 33.94 5.96
C SER A 303 36.80 32.44 6.21
N PHE A 304 35.86 31.72 5.61
CA PHE A 304 35.84 30.27 5.60
C PHE A 304 36.90 29.66 4.68
N PHE A 305 37.51 30.44 3.80
CA PHE A 305 38.40 29.96 2.74
C PHE A 305 39.85 30.36 3.01
N LYS A 306 40.79 29.49 2.59
CA LYS A 306 42.23 29.78 2.54
C LYS A 306 42.66 30.46 1.25
N VAL A 307 41.82 30.36 0.22
CA VAL A 307 42.05 30.92 -1.11
C VAL A 307 41.10 32.09 -1.36
N ASP A 308 41.44 32.95 -2.32
CA ASP A 308 40.60 34.09 -2.66
C ASP A 308 39.24 33.67 -3.28
N HIS A 309 38.27 34.58 -3.19
CA HIS A 309 36.91 34.36 -3.70
C HIS A 309 36.86 34.08 -5.21
N LYS A 310 37.78 34.64 -6.01
CA LYS A 310 37.82 34.41 -7.47
C LYS A 310 38.19 32.96 -7.76
N LYS A 311 39.15 32.41 -7.02
CA LYS A 311 39.55 31.00 -7.14
C LYS A 311 38.42 30.06 -6.75
N ILE A 312 37.61 30.40 -5.75
CA ILE A 312 36.41 29.61 -5.38
C ILE A 312 35.38 29.59 -6.50
N VAL A 313 35.06 30.75 -7.09
CA VAL A 313 34.13 30.82 -8.23
C VAL A 313 34.66 30.00 -9.41
N GLU A 314 35.97 30.05 -9.69
CA GLU A 314 36.59 29.27 -10.77
C GLU A 314 36.52 27.75 -10.50
N ILE A 315 36.74 27.31 -9.25
CA ILE A 315 36.64 25.89 -8.89
C ILE A 315 35.19 25.37 -9.04
N PHE A 316 34.19 26.19 -8.71
CA PHE A 316 32.77 25.85 -8.90
C PHE A 316 32.27 26.02 -10.34
N LYS A 317 33.05 26.64 -11.22
CA LYS A 317 32.67 26.88 -12.62
C LYS A 317 32.30 25.60 -13.36
N SER A 318 32.97 24.49 -13.02
CA SER A 318 32.73 23.14 -13.56
C SER A 318 31.33 22.56 -13.31
N VAL A 319 30.56 23.16 -12.39
CA VAL A 319 29.20 22.74 -12.02
C VAL A 319 28.18 23.46 -12.89
N PRO A 320 27.28 22.74 -13.60
CA PRO A 320 26.24 23.35 -14.42
C PRO A 320 25.14 24.03 -13.58
N PHE A 321 24.38 24.90 -14.22
CA PHE A 321 23.15 25.48 -13.70
C PHE A 321 21.95 24.56 -13.97
N LEU A 322 21.14 24.27 -12.93
CA LEU A 322 20.03 23.32 -12.99
C LEU A 322 18.64 23.93 -12.72
N ASN A 323 18.51 25.27 -12.72
CA ASN A 323 17.24 25.98 -12.57
C ASN A 323 16.55 26.01 -11.19
N GLY A 324 17.27 25.94 -10.08
CA GLY A 324 16.78 26.50 -8.82
C GLY A 324 15.60 25.87 -8.09
N GLY A 325 14.76 25.02 -8.66
CA GLY A 325 13.56 24.50 -7.96
C GLY A 325 13.84 23.90 -6.58
N LEU A 326 14.53 22.76 -6.52
CA LEU A 326 15.00 22.14 -5.26
C LEU A 326 16.00 23.02 -4.49
N PHE A 327 16.75 23.84 -5.23
CA PHE A 327 17.87 24.64 -4.76
C PHE A 327 17.51 26.11 -4.51
N GLU A 328 16.22 26.41 -4.37
CA GLU A 328 15.72 27.74 -4.08
C GLU A 328 15.83 27.95 -2.56
N CYS A 329 16.43 29.06 -2.17
CA CYS A 329 16.55 29.42 -0.76
C CYS A 329 15.20 29.95 -0.25
N LEU A 330 14.68 29.26 0.78
CA LEU A 330 13.34 29.48 1.31
C LEU A 330 13.29 30.53 2.43
N ASP A 331 14.40 31.22 2.72
CA ASP A 331 14.45 32.33 3.68
C ASP A 331 13.53 33.47 3.23
N LYS A 332 12.72 34.06 4.11
CA LYS A 332 11.86 35.21 3.78
C LYS A 332 12.33 36.41 4.59
N LEU A 333 13.08 37.31 3.98
CA LEU A 333 13.70 38.45 4.67
C LEU A 333 12.79 39.68 4.77
N GLU A 334 11.59 39.62 4.21
CA GLU A 334 10.55 40.67 4.24
C GLU A 334 9.62 40.50 5.45
N ASP A 335 9.18 41.60 6.08
CA ASP A 335 8.23 41.80 7.22
C ASP A 335 8.39 40.94 8.49
N LYS A 336 8.62 39.63 8.36
CA LYS A 336 8.71 38.66 9.44
C LYS A 336 10.07 37.98 9.59
N GLN A 337 11.03 38.20 8.68
CA GLN A 337 12.40 37.63 8.71
C GLN A 337 12.43 36.15 9.14
N ILE A 338 12.06 35.25 8.24
CA ILE A 338 12.04 33.80 8.46
C ILE A 338 13.30 33.18 7.83
N TYR A 339 14.05 32.40 8.61
CA TYR A 339 15.29 31.76 8.17
C TYR A 339 15.13 30.24 8.06
N ASN A 340 14.46 29.78 7.02
CA ASN A 340 14.25 28.36 6.77
C ASN A 340 15.55 27.63 6.41
N ASP A 341 16.40 28.20 5.57
CA ASP A 341 17.68 27.64 5.16
C ASP A 341 18.87 28.28 5.89
N GLY A 342 18.67 29.48 6.46
CA GLY A 342 19.71 30.20 7.19
C GLY A 342 20.92 30.51 6.30
N PHE A 343 20.67 30.94 5.05
CA PHE A 343 21.71 31.27 4.07
C PHE A 343 22.18 32.72 4.26
N SER A 344 23.02 32.93 5.27
CA SER A 344 23.46 34.26 5.71
C SER A 344 24.96 34.34 5.91
N ARG A 345 25.51 35.55 5.81
CA ARG A 345 26.91 35.88 6.15
C ARG A 345 27.09 36.18 7.64
N GLU A 346 25.98 36.50 8.32
CA GLU A 346 25.96 36.85 9.74
C GLU A 346 25.86 35.59 10.59
N LYS A 347 26.78 35.44 11.53
CA LYS A 347 26.90 34.25 12.39
C LYS A 347 25.60 33.86 13.09
N ASN A 348 24.87 34.83 13.65
CA ASN A 348 23.64 34.57 14.40
C ASN A 348 22.46 34.19 13.50
N ARG A 349 22.49 34.58 12.21
CA ARG A 349 21.41 34.36 11.24
C ARG A 349 21.71 33.23 10.25
N ARG A 350 22.77 32.47 10.50
CA ARG A 350 23.24 31.37 9.65
C ARG A 350 22.90 30.03 10.28
N ALA A 351 22.53 29.03 9.50
CA ALA A 351 22.36 27.68 10.01
C ALA A 351 23.71 27.11 10.48
N PHE A 352 23.70 26.31 11.55
CA PHE A 352 24.91 25.67 12.07
C PHE A 352 24.76 24.15 12.01
N LEU A 353 25.55 23.55 11.13
CA LEU A 353 25.67 22.10 10.98
C LEU A 353 27.13 21.70 11.21
N PRO A 354 27.42 20.88 12.24
CA PRO A 354 28.80 20.49 12.52
C PRO A 354 29.44 19.68 11.37
N ASN A 355 30.75 19.84 11.18
CA ASN A 355 31.52 19.07 10.21
C ASN A 355 31.47 17.56 10.48
N ALA A 356 31.37 17.17 11.77
CA ALA A 356 31.22 15.78 12.17
C ALA A 356 30.01 15.09 11.52
N LEU A 357 28.90 15.81 11.27
CA LEU A 357 27.75 15.24 10.57
C LEU A 357 28.10 14.76 9.16
N PHE A 358 29.19 15.24 8.56
CA PHE A 358 29.55 14.91 7.19
C PHE A 358 30.71 13.92 7.12
N PHE A 359 31.75 14.09 7.95
CA PHE A 359 33.02 13.40 7.75
C PHE A 359 33.54 12.61 8.95
N ARG A 360 32.82 12.58 10.08
CA ARG A 360 33.23 11.79 11.24
C ARG A 360 33.29 10.30 10.89
N GLU A 361 34.40 9.66 11.20
CA GLU A 361 34.49 8.20 11.19
C GLU A 361 33.60 7.60 12.28
N GLU A 362 33.02 6.42 12.05
CA GLU A 362 32.05 5.83 12.97
C GLU A 362 32.58 5.78 14.41
N LYS A 363 31.88 6.50 15.31
CA LYS A 363 32.22 6.59 16.71
C LYS A 363 30.96 6.78 17.56
N ASP A 364 30.81 5.97 18.59
CA ASP A 364 29.68 6.01 19.53
C ASP A 364 28.30 5.91 18.83
N GLY A 365 28.21 5.15 17.73
CA GLY A 365 26.99 5.02 16.92
C GLY A 365 26.69 6.23 16.02
N HIS A 366 27.65 7.13 15.85
CA HIS A 366 27.54 8.29 14.98
C HIS A 366 28.62 8.28 13.90
N GLU A 367 28.19 8.28 12.64
CA GLU A 367 29.03 8.32 11.45
C GLU A 367 28.59 9.48 10.55
N GLY A 368 29.55 10.13 9.88
CA GLY A 368 29.27 11.20 8.92
C GLY A 368 28.61 10.69 7.63
N ILE A 369 27.64 11.44 7.09
CA ILE A 369 26.85 11.03 5.92
C ILE A 369 27.70 10.80 4.66
N VAL A 370 28.85 11.46 4.51
CA VAL A 370 29.72 11.24 3.33
C VAL A 370 30.32 9.83 3.34
N HIS A 371 30.59 9.26 4.52
CA HIS A 371 31.08 7.88 4.62
C HIS A 371 29.96 6.88 4.34
N ILE A 372 28.78 7.10 4.92
CA ILE A 372 27.57 6.32 4.61
C ILE A 372 27.35 6.29 3.09
N LEU A 373 27.24 7.45 2.44
CA LEU A 373 27.01 7.55 1.00
C LEU A 373 28.16 6.94 0.16
N ASN A 374 29.41 6.98 0.63
CA ASN A 374 30.55 6.40 -0.07
C ASN A 374 30.62 4.87 -0.01
N ARG A 375 29.96 4.23 0.97
CA ARG A 375 29.90 2.76 1.08
C ARG A 375 29.03 2.14 -0.01
N TYR A 376 27.95 2.82 -0.40
CA TYR A 376 26.99 2.27 -1.35
C TYR A 376 27.25 2.69 -2.78
N ASN A 377 26.90 1.81 -3.72
CA ASN A 377 26.88 2.14 -5.14
C ASN A 377 25.58 2.87 -5.49
N PHE A 378 25.65 3.94 -6.25
CA PHE A 378 24.50 4.73 -6.69
C PHE A 378 24.35 4.66 -8.20
N THR A 379 23.12 4.53 -8.68
CA THR A 379 22.77 4.63 -10.10
C THR A 379 21.80 5.78 -10.31
N VAL A 380 21.98 6.52 -11.39
CA VAL A 380 21.05 7.59 -11.79
C VAL A 380 19.87 7.05 -12.61
N GLU A 381 20.02 5.85 -13.18
CA GLU A 381 18.95 5.12 -13.86
C GLU A 381 18.08 4.40 -12.83
N GLU A 382 16.77 4.58 -12.94
CA GLU A 382 15.79 3.88 -12.10
C GLU A 382 15.63 2.45 -12.62
N ASN A 383 15.67 1.46 -11.72
CA ASN A 383 15.61 0.07 -12.12
C ASN A 383 14.22 -0.29 -12.70
N SER A 384 14.18 -1.27 -13.60
CA SER A 384 12.93 -1.84 -14.13
C SER A 384 12.61 -3.18 -13.44
N PRO A 385 11.41 -3.77 -13.63
CA PRO A 385 11.11 -5.10 -13.08
C PRO A 385 11.92 -6.25 -13.70
N VAL A 386 12.44 -6.07 -14.92
CA VAL A 386 13.16 -7.11 -15.68
C VAL A 386 14.68 -6.98 -15.58
N ASP A 387 15.18 -5.79 -15.24
CA ASP A 387 16.60 -5.50 -15.11
C ASP A 387 16.85 -4.61 -13.89
N ILE A 388 17.58 -5.17 -12.92
CA ILE A 388 17.84 -4.58 -11.61
C ILE A 388 19.35 -4.54 -11.39
N GLN A 389 19.88 -3.33 -11.30
CA GLN A 389 21.22 -3.09 -10.79
C GLN A 389 21.18 -3.09 -9.25
N VAL A 390 22.07 -3.87 -8.62
CA VAL A 390 22.21 -3.90 -7.16
C VAL A 390 22.97 -2.64 -6.70
N ALA A 391 22.29 -1.52 -6.83
CA ALA A 391 22.75 -0.17 -6.50
C ALA A 391 21.55 0.67 -6.03
N LEU A 392 21.81 1.70 -5.25
CA LEU A 392 20.80 2.66 -4.81
C LEU A 392 20.35 3.50 -6.01
N ASP A 393 19.07 3.40 -6.38
CA ASP A 393 18.45 4.12 -7.49
C ASP A 393 17.57 5.29 -6.99
N PRO A 394 17.04 6.16 -7.87
CA PRO A 394 16.19 7.27 -7.45
C PRO A 394 14.87 6.83 -6.79
N GLU A 395 14.38 5.62 -7.06
CA GLU A 395 13.17 5.10 -6.41
C GLU A 395 13.38 4.85 -4.91
N LEU A 396 14.60 4.49 -4.51
CA LEU A 396 15.00 4.37 -3.12
C LEU A 396 14.66 5.61 -2.29
N LEU A 397 14.72 6.80 -2.89
CA LEU A 397 14.36 8.04 -2.20
C LEU A 397 12.92 7.96 -1.69
N GLY A 398 11.99 7.46 -2.50
CA GLY A 398 10.61 7.24 -2.07
C GLY A 398 10.51 6.30 -0.87
N LYS A 399 11.16 5.13 -0.97
CA LYS A 399 11.18 4.13 0.11
C LYS A 399 11.78 4.68 1.40
N VAL A 400 12.93 5.34 1.31
CA VAL A 400 13.64 5.93 2.46
C VAL A 400 12.78 7.00 3.11
N PHE A 401 12.33 7.99 2.35
CA PHE A 401 11.61 9.12 2.93
C PHE A 401 10.22 8.74 3.46
N GLU A 402 9.46 7.86 2.81
CA GLU A 402 8.20 7.38 3.35
C GLU A 402 8.40 6.63 4.69
N ASN A 403 9.50 5.88 4.79
CA ASN A 403 9.88 5.19 6.02
C ASN A 403 10.38 6.12 7.13
N LEU A 404 11.09 7.20 6.78
CA LEU A 404 11.49 8.29 7.68
C LEU A 404 10.25 9.07 8.17
N LEU A 405 9.35 9.46 7.25
CA LEU A 405 8.11 10.18 7.54
C LEU A 405 7.11 9.36 8.36
N GLY A 406 7.16 8.03 8.24
CA GLY A 406 6.41 7.10 9.09
C GLY A 406 6.76 7.17 10.59
N THR A 407 7.71 8.03 11.00
CA THR A 407 8.01 8.34 12.40
C THR A 407 7.50 9.72 12.85
N TYR A 408 7.00 10.56 11.94
CA TYR A 408 6.63 11.94 12.24
C TYR A 408 5.11 12.16 12.19
N ASN A 409 4.47 12.15 13.36
CA ASN A 409 3.16 12.74 13.58
C ASN A 409 3.34 14.03 14.40
N PRO A 410 3.14 15.23 13.82
CA PRO A 410 3.36 16.50 14.51
C PRO A 410 2.45 16.72 15.72
N GLU A 411 1.32 15.99 15.84
CA GLU A 411 0.42 16.09 16.99
C GLU A 411 0.73 15.06 18.09
N THR A 412 1.30 13.88 17.79
CA THR A 412 1.34 12.74 18.74
C THR A 412 2.72 12.17 19.07
N LYS A 413 3.78 12.46 18.30
CA LYS A 413 5.14 11.88 18.48
C LYS A 413 5.22 10.34 18.56
N GLU A 414 4.20 9.61 18.09
CA GLU A 414 4.27 8.15 17.92
C GLU A 414 4.59 7.78 16.46
N THR A 415 5.07 6.55 16.23
CA THR A 415 5.38 6.01 14.90
C THR A 415 4.16 6.04 13.97
N ALA A 416 4.10 7.08 13.14
CA ALA A 416 3.04 7.44 12.21
C ALA A 416 2.68 6.41 11.12
N ARG A 417 3.38 5.28 10.96
CA ARG A 417 3.06 4.28 9.90
C ARG A 417 1.65 3.67 10.02
N LYS A 418 1.12 3.50 11.24
CA LYS A 418 -0.27 3.05 11.44
C LYS A 418 -1.30 4.19 11.31
N ASP A 419 -0.86 5.44 11.36
CA ASP A 419 -1.72 6.63 11.42
C ASP A 419 -1.93 7.27 10.05
N SER A 420 -0.89 7.38 9.22
CA SER A 420 -1.02 7.90 7.85
C SER A 420 -1.69 6.92 6.90
N GLY A 421 -1.56 5.61 7.15
CA GLY A 421 -2.06 4.56 6.26
C GLY A 421 -1.42 4.57 4.86
N SER A 422 -0.27 5.25 4.68
CA SER A 422 0.47 5.33 3.43
C SER A 422 1.44 4.16 3.31
N PHE A 423 1.29 3.34 2.26
CA PHE A 423 2.18 2.22 1.97
C PHE A 423 2.81 2.38 0.60
N TYR A 424 4.12 2.17 0.52
CA TYR A 424 4.82 2.10 -0.76
C TYR A 424 4.30 0.92 -1.60
N THR A 425 3.95 1.20 -2.86
CA THR A 425 3.47 0.19 -3.81
C THR A 425 4.63 -0.51 -4.50
N PRO A 426 4.75 -1.86 -4.42
CA PRO A 426 5.79 -2.60 -5.13
C PRO A 426 5.79 -2.32 -6.64
N ARG A 427 6.98 -2.33 -7.24
CA ARG A 427 7.19 -1.94 -8.65
C ARG A 427 6.41 -2.81 -9.62
N GLU A 428 6.27 -4.10 -9.32
CA GLU A 428 5.54 -5.09 -10.12
C GLU A 428 4.06 -4.73 -10.19
N ILE A 429 3.49 -4.31 -9.05
CA ILE A 429 2.09 -3.87 -8.94
C ILE A 429 1.89 -2.54 -9.66
N VAL A 430 2.81 -1.58 -9.48
CA VAL A 430 2.78 -0.29 -10.21
C VAL A 430 2.79 -0.54 -11.71
N ASN A 431 3.72 -1.38 -12.19
CA ASN A 431 3.86 -1.66 -13.61
C ASN A 431 2.61 -2.35 -14.17
N TYR A 432 2.06 -3.34 -13.48
CA TYR A 432 0.81 -3.99 -13.87
C TYR A 432 -0.35 -2.98 -14.00
N MET A 433 -0.59 -2.18 -12.95
CA MET A 433 -1.68 -1.21 -12.93
C MET A 433 -1.53 -0.13 -14.00
N VAL A 434 -0.30 0.33 -14.27
CA VAL A 434 0.01 1.29 -15.32
C VAL A 434 -0.30 0.71 -16.70
N LYS A 435 0.20 -0.49 -16.99
CA LYS A 435 0.00 -1.15 -18.29
C LYS A 435 -1.47 -1.36 -18.60
N ILE A 436 -2.20 -2.02 -17.69
CA ILE A 436 -3.62 -2.31 -17.91
C ILE A 436 -4.46 -1.03 -18.07
N SER A 437 -4.10 0.06 -17.37
CA SER A 437 -4.79 1.35 -17.50
C SER A 437 -4.55 1.98 -18.88
N LEU A 438 -3.30 1.97 -19.37
CA LEU A 438 -2.95 2.52 -20.68
C LEU A 438 -3.52 1.67 -21.82
N GLU A 439 -3.48 0.34 -21.70
CA GLU A 439 -4.10 -0.59 -22.65
C GLU A 439 -5.59 -0.29 -22.81
N LYS A 440 -6.33 -0.22 -21.68
CA LYS A 440 -7.77 0.07 -21.70
C LYS A 440 -8.09 1.46 -22.24
N TYR A 441 -7.27 2.45 -21.92
CA TYR A 441 -7.38 3.79 -22.51
C TYR A 441 -7.21 3.76 -24.04
N LEU A 442 -6.18 3.10 -24.56
CA LEU A 442 -5.93 3.02 -26.00
C LEU A 442 -7.05 2.27 -26.73
N GLN A 443 -7.50 1.12 -26.19
CA GLN A 443 -8.62 0.37 -26.75
C GLN A 443 -9.92 1.18 -26.78
N GLN A 444 -10.13 2.04 -25.80
CA GLN A 444 -11.29 2.94 -25.74
C GLN A 444 -11.22 4.06 -26.79
N LYS A 445 -10.03 4.59 -27.09
CA LYS A 445 -9.83 5.64 -28.11
C LYS A 445 -9.73 5.07 -29.54
N ILE A 446 -9.22 3.85 -29.67
CA ILE A 446 -8.96 3.16 -30.93
C ILE A 446 -9.63 1.79 -30.87
N SER A 447 -10.88 1.73 -31.29
CA SER A 447 -11.70 0.51 -31.23
C SER A 447 -11.19 -0.63 -32.12
N SER A 448 -10.31 -0.34 -33.09
CA SER A 448 -9.64 -1.34 -33.92
C SER A 448 -8.48 -2.05 -33.21
N LEU A 449 -7.93 -1.46 -32.14
CA LEU A 449 -6.77 -1.99 -31.43
C LEU A 449 -7.15 -3.26 -30.64
N LYS A 450 -6.54 -4.39 -31.00
CA LYS A 450 -6.77 -5.66 -30.31
C LYS A 450 -6.05 -5.70 -28.97
N GLN A 451 -6.51 -6.57 -28.06
CA GLN A 451 -5.87 -6.76 -26.75
C GLN A 451 -4.40 -7.20 -26.89
N GLU A 452 -4.11 -8.15 -27.77
CA GLU A 452 -2.75 -8.64 -28.03
C GLU A 452 -1.81 -7.53 -28.54
N GLU A 453 -2.31 -6.63 -29.38
CA GLU A 453 -1.54 -5.48 -29.90
C GLU A 453 -1.24 -4.46 -28.79
N ALA A 454 -2.23 -4.20 -27.92
CA ALA A 454 -2.05 -3.31 -26.78
C ALA A 454 -1.05 -3.88 -25.76
N GLU A 455 -1.14 -5.18 -25.45
CA GLU A 455 -0.19 -5.87 -24.56
C GLU A 455 1.22 -5.86 -25.14
N LEU A 456 1.36 -6.12 -26.44
CA LEU A 456 2.65 -6.08 -27.13
C LEU A 456 3.28 -4.67 -27.08
N LEU A 457 2.48 -3.60 -27.14
CA LEU A 457 2.99 -2.23 -27.10
C LEU A 457 3.71 -1.89 -25.79
N PHE A 458 3.25 -2.45 -24.67
CA PHE A 458 3.86 -2.26 -23.34
C PHE A 458 4.69 -3.45 -22.86
N SER A 459 4.91 -4.44 -23.73
CA SER A 459 5.84 -5.53 -23.46
C SER A 459 7.29 -5.07 -23.64
N SER A 460 8.22 -5.73 -22.97
CA SER A 460 9.65 -5.50 -23.19
C SER A 460 10.16 -6.09 -24.50
N ASP A 461 9.33 -6.80 -25.29
CA ASP A 461 9.72 -7.40 -26.57
C ASP A 461 10.02 -6.33 -27.62
N GLU A 462 11.24 -6.35 -28.16
CA GLU A 462 11.65 -5.48 -29.27
C GLU A 462 11.21 -6.03 -30.63
N THR A 463 10.26 -6.97 -30.66
CA THR A 463 9.67 -7.42 -31.91
C THR A 463 9.05 -6.21 -32.60
N ASN A 464 9.62 -5.84 -33.75
CA ASN A 464 9.09 -4.85 -34.68
C ASN A 464 7.82 -5.40 -35.33
N ALA A 465 6.79 -5.68 -34.54
CA ALA A 465 5.47 -5.88 -35.09
C ALA A 465 5.03 -4.55 -35.71
N PRO A 466 4.68 -4.50 -37.00
CA PRO A 466 4.12 -3.31 -37.59
C PRO A 466 2.77 -3.02 -36.91
N PHE A 467 2.64 -1.83 -36.32
CA PHE A 467 1.35 -1.34 -35.81
C PHE A 467 0.71 -0.48 -36.90
N ASP A 468 -0.40 -0.95 -37.47
CA ASP A 468 -1.08 -0.29 -38.59
C ASP A 468 -1.51 1.17 -38.30
N ASP A 469 -1.74 1.51 -37.02
CA ASP A 469 -2.19 2.82 -36.53
C ASP A 469 -1.10 3.57 -35.72
N SER A 470 0.19 3.37 -36.01
CA SER A 470 1.33 3.91 -35.22
C SER A 470 1.25 5.41 -34.91
N GLU A 471 0.84 6.25 -35.88
CA GLU A 471 0.71 7.70 -35.69
C GLU A 471 -0.43 8.05 -34.74
N LYS A 472 -1.60 7.39 -34.88
CA LYS A 472 -2.75 7.60 -33.98
C LYS A 472 -2.44 7.15 -32.56
N LEU A 473 -1.78 6.00 -32.40
CA LEU A 473 -1.31 5.50 -31.11
C LEU A 473 -0.36 6.49 -30.45
N THR A 474 0.64 6.96 -31.20
CA THR A 474 1.59 7.98 -30.73
C THR A 474 0.86 9.25 -30.29
N ASN A 475 -0.09 9.74 -31.09
CA ASN A 475 -0.87 10.93 -30.73
C ASN A 475 -1.72 10.73 -29.47
N CYS A 476 -2.33 9.55 -29.29
CA CYS A 476 -3.08 9.23 -28.06
C CYS A 476 -2.18 9.21 -26.82
N LEU A 477 -0.97 8.64 -26.94
CA LEU A 477 0.01 8.55 -25.85
C LEU A 477 0.65 9.90 -25.51
N MET A 478 0.83 10.79 -26.49
CA MET A 478 1.40 12.13 -26.30
C MET A 478 0.43 13.13 -25.67
N ASN A 479 -0.86 12.79 -25.56
CA ASN A 479 -1.93 13.67 -25.07
C ASN A 479 -2.78 13.09 -23.93
N VAL A 480 -2.50 11.86 -23.49
CA VAL A 480 -3.25 11.22 -22.39
C VAL A 480 -3.04 11.98 -21.09
N LYS A 481 -4.12 12.30 -20.35
CA LYS A 481 -4.01 12.97 -19.05
C LYS A 481 -4.20 11.98 -17.92
N VAL A 482 -3.14 11.73 -17.16
CA VAL A 482 -3.09 10.78 -16.05
C VAL A 482 -2.89 11.51 -14.73
N PHE A 483 -3.71 11.19 -13.74
CA PHE A 483 -3.65 11.78 -12.41
C PHE A 483 -3.55 10.75 -11.29
N ASP A 484 -2.68 11.03 -10.32
CA ASP A 484 -2.66 10.32 -9.05
C ASP A 484 -3.04 11.27 -7.88
N PRO A 485 -4.19 11.06 -7.21
CA PRO A 485 -4.69 11.92 -6.14
C PRO A 485 -4.03 11.68 -4.77
N ALA A 486 -3.17 10.67 -4.65
CA ALA A 486 -2.42 10.37 -3.42
C ALA A 486 -1.05 9.80 -3.83
N CYS A 487 -0.29 10.61 -4.58
CA CYS A 487 0.82 10.11 -5.36
C CYS A 487 2.07 9.74 -4.57
N GLY A 488 2.13 10.10 -3.28
CA GLY A 488 3.25 9.83 -2.41
C GLY A 488 4.55 10.32 -3.04
N SER A 489 5.58 9.46 -2.99
CA SER A 489 6.88 9.71 -3.63
C SER A 489 6.89 9.60 -5.16
N GLY A 490 5.74 9.48 -5.82
CA GLY A 490 5.59 9.52 -7.27
C GLY A 490 5.75 8.16 -7.97
N ALA A 491 5.48 7.04 -7.31
CA ALA A 491 5.65 5.70 -7.90
C ALA A 491 4.80 5.50 -9.18
N PHE A 492 3.49 5.79 -9.15
CA PHE A 492 2.64 5.69 -10.35
C PHE A 492 2.96 6.74 -11.41
N PRO A 493 3.14 8.05 -11.08
CA PRO A 493 3.62 9.03 -12.05
C PRO A 493 4.90 8.63 -12.79
N MET A 494 5.89 8.09 -12.08
CA MET A 494 7.14 7.59 -12.70
C MET A 494 6.90 6.35 -13.55
N GLY A 495 6.07 5.40 -13.08
CA GLY A 495 5.68 4.22 -13.86
C GLY A 495 4.98 4.59 -15.18
N ILE A 496 4.09 5.60 -15.15
CA ILE A 496 3.44 6.14 -16.34
C ILE A 496 4.47 6.75 -17.30
N LEU A 497 5.40 7.58 -16.81
CA LEU A 497 6.45 8.16 -17.65
C LEU A 497 7.26 7.07 -18.36
N GLN A 498 7.69 6.04 -17.63
CA GLN A 498 8.47 4.93 -18.18
C GLN A 498 7.67 4.15 -19.25
N ALA A 499 6.40 3.82 -18.97
CA ALA A 499 5.54 3.09 -19.91
C ALA A 499 5.24 3.89 -21.18
N LEU A 500 4.97 5.19 -21.07
CA LEU A 500 4.74 6.07 -22.22
C LEU A 500 6.00 6.21 -23.08
N VAL A 501 7.17 6.40 -22.47
CA VAL A 501 8.45 6.47 -23.19
C VAL A 501 8.73 5.15 -23.92
N LEU A 502 8.54 4.01 -23.25
CA LEU A 502 8.72 2.69 -23.85
C LEU A 502 7.84 2.51 -25.09
N ALA A 503 6.54 2.74 -24.96
CA ALA A 503 5.57 2.57 -26.02
C ALA A 503 5.84 3.51 -27.21
N ILE A 504 6.11 4.80 -26.95
CA ILE A 504 6.36 5.79 -28.01
C ILE A 504 7.66 5.49 -28.76
N LYS A 505 8.73 5.07 -28.05
CA LYS A 505 9.97 4.64 -28.69
C LYS A 505 9.75 3.41 -29.58
N LYS A 506 8.95 2.45 -29.13
CA LYS A 506 8.62 1.25 -29.91
C LYS A 506 7.86 1.59 -31.19
N LEU A 507 6.93 2.54 -31.13
CA LEU A 507 6.17 3.03 -32.29
C LEU A 507 7.00 3.90 -33.24
N ASN A 508 8.06 4.55 -32.75
CA ASN A 508 8.84 5.55 -33.49
C ASN A 508 10.35 5.31 -33.34
N SER A 509 10.79 4.09 -33.64
CA SER A 509 12.19 3.65 -33.44
C SER A 509 13.22 4.53 -34.17
N ASP A 510 12.82 5.20 -35.26
CA ASP A 510 13.68 6.11 -36.01
C ASP A 510 13.80 7.53 -35.45
N LYS A 511 12.83 7.99 -34.64
CA LYS A 511 12.71 9.41 -34.23
C LYS A 511 13.42 9.73 -32.91
N TYR A 512 13.53 8.76 -32.01
CA TYR A 512 14.02 8.98 -30.64
C TYR A 512 15.33 8.22 -30.37
N LYS A 513 16.34 8.46 -31.21
CA LYS A 513 17.64 7.77 -31.18
C LYS A 513 18.67 8.45 -30.28
N THR A 514 18.58 9.77 -30.10
CA THR A 514 19.55 10.52 -29.30
C THR A 514 19.03 10.80 -27.90
N ASN A 515 19.95 11.00 -26.94
CA ASN A 515 19.62 11.40 -25.57
C ASN A 515 18.81 12.71 -25.54
N LYS A 516 19.10 13.65 -26.46
CA LYS A 516 18.34 14.90 -26.62
C LYS A 516 16.89 14.67 -27.03
N ASP A 517 16.63 13.72 -27.93
CA ASP A 517 15.26 13.39 -28.35
C ASP A 517 14.47 12.78 -27.18
N LEU A 518 15.13 11.92 -26.38
CA LEU A 518 14.53 11.32 -25.19
C LEU A 518 14.25 12.34 -24.09
N TYR A 519 15.16 13.29 -23.87
CA TYR A 519 14.94 14.43 -22.98
C TYR A 519 13.69 15.21 -23.39
N ASN A 520 13.58 15.59 -24.67
CA ASN A 520 12.44 16.35 -25.18
C ASN A 520 11.12 15.56 -25.07
N LEU A 521 11.15 14.25 -25.34
CA LEU A 521 10.00 13.37 -25.16
C LEU A 521 9.55 13.34 -23.70
N LYS A 522 10.47 13.06 -22.76
CA LYS A 522 10.16 13.04 -21.33
C LYS A 522 9.62 14.39 -20.86
N LEU A 523 10.25 15.49 -21.27
CA LEU A 523 9.82 16.83 -20.91
C LEU A 523 8.38 17.12 -21.39
N HIS A 524 8.04 16.74 -22.63
CA HIS A 524 6.69 16.86 -23.16
C HIS A 524 5.67 16.04 -22.37
N LEU A 525 6.00 14.77 -22.04
CA LEU A 525 5.12 13.88 -21.30
C LEU A 525 4.89 14.39 -19.86
N ILE A 526 5.93 14.90 -19.19
CA ILE A 526 5.82 15.52 -17.87
C ILE A 526 4.96 16.79 -17.93
N GLU A 527 5.11 17.61 -18.98
CA GLU A 527 4.33 18.84 -19.13
C GLU A 527 2.86 18.54 -19.40
N ASN A 528 2.55 17.58 -20.28
CA ASN A 528 1.20 17.46 -20.84
C ASN A 528 0.39 16.28 -20.29
N CYS A 529 1.06 15.21 -19.85
CA CYS A 529 0.39 13.94 -19.56
C CYS A 529 0.30 13.61 -18.07
N ILE A 530 1.26 14.03 -17.25
CA ILE A 530 1.42 13.49 -15.89
C ILE A 530 1.14 14.54 -14.82
N TYR A 531 0.22 14.20 -13.91
CA TYR A 531 -0.23 15.07 -12.83
C TYR A 531 -0.28 14.29 -11.51
N GLY A 532 0.01 14.95 -10.39
CA GLY A 532 -0.03 14.30 -9.08
C GLY A 532 -0.39 15.25 -7.95
N SER A 533 -1.06 14.72 -6.93
CA SER A 533 -1.33 15.43 -5.68
C SER A 533 -1.12 14.53 -4.48
N ASP A 534 -0.67 15.13 -3.38
CA ASP A 534 -0.52 14.46 -2.09
C ASP A 534 -0.70 15.50 -0.98
N ILE A 535 -1.21 15.09 0.17
CA ILE A 535 -1.35 15.99 1.33
C ILE A 535 0.00 16.29 1.99
N GLN A 536 1.00 15.41 1.82
CA GLN A 536 2.33 15.58 2.36
C GLN A 536 3.22 16.34 1.36
N SER A 537 3.61 17.57 1.72
CA SER A 537 4.49 18.39 0.89
C SER A 537 5.83 17.73 0.60
N ILE A 538 6.38 16.98 1.55
CA ILE A 538 7.66 16.28 1.40
C ILE A 538 7.57 15.18 0.33
N ALA A 539 6.47 14.42 0.30
CA ALA A 539 6.23 13.38 -0.70
C ALA A 539 6.25 13.98 -2.13
N ILE A 540 5.58 15.13 -2.30
CA ILE A 540 5.60 15.90 -3.55
C ILE A 540 7.01 16.36 -3.93
N GLN A 541 7.84 16.79 -2.97
CA GLN A 541 9.23 17.16 -3.27
C GLN A 541 10.05 15.98 -3.78
N ILE A 542 9.84 14.79 -3.23
CA ILE A 542 10.53 13.56 -3.68
C ILE A 542 10.04 13.14 -5.07
N ALA A 543 8.74 13.23 -5.34
CA ALA A 543 8.20 12.99 -6.67
C ALA A 543 8.89 13.91 -7.71
N LYS A 544 8.93 15.23 -7.44
CA LYS A 544 9.63 16.22 -8.29
C LYS A 544 11.11 15.85 -8.49
N LEU A 545 11.76 15.39 -7.43
CA LEU A 545 13.17 15.00 -7.46
C LEU A 545 13.43 13.86 -8.46
N ARG A 546 12.60 12.83 -8.44
CA ARG A 546 12.71 11.67 -9.33
C ARG A 546 12.53 12.08 -10.80
N PHE A 547 11.60 12.98 -11.09
CA PHE A 547 11.46 13.55 -12.43
C PHE A 547 12.70 14.34 -12.87
N PHE A 548 13.29 15.14 -11.98
CA PHE A 548 14.54 15.86 -12.29
C PHE A 548 15.71 14.92 -12.56
N ILE A 549 15.90 13.87 -11.76
CA ILE A 549 16.96 12.88 -12.02
C ILE A 549 16.72 12.20 -13.37
N SER A 550 15.47 11.78 -13.65
CA SER A 550 15.10 11.14 -14.93
C SER A 550 15.38 12.02 -16.15
N LEU A 551 15.28 13.34 -16.02
CA LEU A 551 15.63 14.30 -17.07
C LEU A 551 17.14 14.53 -17.21
N ILE A 552 17.87 14.62 -16.09
CA ILE A 552 19.35 14.78 -16.12
C ILE A 552 20.02 13.55 -16.74
N CYS A 553 19.47 12.36 -16.54
CA CYS A 553 20.02 11.13 -17.11
C CYS A 553 20.13 11.16 -18.64
N GLU A 554 19.22 11.87 -19.31
CA GLU A 554 19.15 12.00 -20.77
C GLU A 554 19.98 13.18 -21.31
N GLN A 555 20.87 13.74 -20.50
CA GLN A 555 21.73 14.86 -20.88
C GLN A 555 23.20 14.49 -20.72
N ASP A 556 24.00 14.85 -21.71
CA ASP A 556 25.44 14.58 -21.76
C ASP A 556 26.25 15.85 -21.53
N LYS A 557 27.32 15.73 -20.73
CA LYS A 557 28.21 16.84 -20.42
C LYS A 557 29.11 17.14 -21.62
N THR A 558 29.06 18.37 -22.11
CA THR A 558 29.99 18.94 -23.08
C THR A 558 31.06 19.78 -22.39
N GLU A 559 32.07 20.25 -23.13
CA GLU A 559 33.15 21.08 -22.59
C GLU A 559 32.83 22.58 -22.56
N ASP A 560 31.74 23.01 -23.20
CA ASP A 560 31.40 24.43 -23.35
C ASP A 560 30.63 25.00 -22.14
N ALA A 561 31.35 25.71 -21.28
CA ALA A 561 30.78 26.38 -20.11
C ALA A 561 29.77 27.50 -20.47
N ASN A 562 29.90 28.16 -21.63
CA ASN A 562 28.99 29.23 -22.04
C ASN A 562 27.61 28.68 -22.40
N ASN A 563 27.56 27.46 -22.92
CA ASN A 563 26.35 26.71 -23.17
C ASN A 563 25.99 25.75 -22.01
N ASN A 564 26.32 26.13 -20.77
CA ASN A 564 25.99 25.35 -19.56
C ASN A 564 26.44 23.88 -19.62
N TYR A 565 27.58 23.61 -20.26
CA TYR A 565 28.09 22.25 -20.52
C TYR A 565 27.09 21.35 -21.25
N GLY A 566 26.22 21.92 -22.10
CA GLY A 566 25.20 21.17 -22.84
C GLY A 566 23.95 20.81 -22.03
N PHE A 567 23.86 21.24 -20.76
CA PHE A 567 22.69 20.97 -19.92
C PHE A 567 21.62 22.04 -20.11
N ASP A 568 20.41 21.60 -20.46
CA ASP A 568 19.21 22.40 -20.36
C ASP A 568 18.79 22.55 -18.89
N PRO A 569 18.43 23.77 -18.45
CA PRO A 569 17.91 24.00 -17.11
C PRO A 569 16.61 23.20 -16.88
N LEU A 570 16.45 22.63 -15.68
CA LEU A 570 15.30 21.78 -15.33
C LEU A 570 13.97 22.54 -15.35
N PRO A 571 12.84 21.89 -15.64
CA PRO A 571 11.54 22.56 -15.63
C PRO A 571 11.07 22.93 -14.21
N ASN A 572 10.07 23.79 -14.13
CA ASN A 572 9.39 24.13 -12.86
C ASN A 572 8.13 23.26 -12.71
N LEU A 573 8.09 22.39 -11.69
CA LEU A 573 7.07 21.34 -11.52
C LEU A 573 5.95 21.70 -10.52
N GLU A 574 5.92 22.93 -10.00
CA GLU A 574 4.98 23.41 -8.99
C GLU A 574 3.51 23.30 -9.39
N THR A 575 3.23 23.36 -10.70
CA THR A 575 1.89 23.29 -11.28
C THR A 575 1.55 21.92 -11.86
N LYS A 576 2.40 20.91 -11.63
CA LYS A 576 2.17 19.50 -12.03
C LYS A 576 2.04 18.58 -10.83
N PHE A 577 2.79 18.87 -9.77
CA PHE A 577 2.74 18.16 -8.50
C PHE A 577 2.40 19.14 -7.37
N VAL A 578 1.17 19.01 -6.86
CA VAL A 578 0.57 19.96 -5.93
C VAL A 578 0.29 19.32 -4.58
N SER A 579 0.71 19.99 -3.51
CA SER A 579 0.40 19.58 -2.14
C SER A 579 -1.01 20.02 -1.75
N ALA A 580 -1.96 19.09 -1.68
CA ALA A 580 -3.37 19.39 -1.45
C ALA A 580 -4.15 18.22 -0.84
N ASN A 581 -5.25 18.54 -0.13
CA ASN A 581 -6.26 17.55 0.23
C ASN A 581 -7.17 17.26 -0.97
N SER A 582 -6.87 16.19 -1.71
CA SER A 582 -7.59 15.86 -2.94
C SER A 582 -9.07 15.51 -2.74
N LEU A 583 -9.52 15.16 -1.52
CA LEU A 583 -10.91 14.83 -1.24
C LEU A 583 -11.81 16.07 -1.14
N ILE A 584 -11.28 17.22 -0.75
CA ILE A 584 -12.08 18.45 -0.55
C ILE A 584 -12.08 19.26 -1.84
N GLY A 585 -13.24 19.41 -2.47
CA GLY A 585 -13.43 20.33 -3.60
C GLY A 585 -13.79 21.74 -3.14
N ILE A 586 -13.77 22.69 -4.07
CA ILE A 586 -14.36 24.03 -3.87
C ILE A 586 -15.88 23.87 -3.75
N LYS A 587 -16.49 24.42 -2.69
CA LYS A 587 -17.96 24.41 -2.52
C LYS A 587 -18.62 25.21 -3.64
N LYS A 588 -19.62 24.62 -4.30
CA LYS A 588 -20.47 25.29 -5.31
C LYS A 588 -21.89 25.38 -4.75
N ALA A 589 -22.53 26.55 -4.81
CA ALA A 589 -23.90 26.71 -4.33
C ALA A 589 -24.89 25.92 -5.22
N GLU A 590 -25.88 25.25 -4.60
CA GLU A 590 -26.74 24.23 -5.24
C GLU A 590 -27.70 24.75 -6.34
N ASN A 591 -27.82 26.07 -6.58
CA ASN A 591 -28.88 26.66 -7.41
C ASN A 591 -28.44 27.64 -8.52
N GLN A 592 -27.19 27.66 -8.95
CA GLN A 592 -26.71 28.61 -9.98
C GLN A 592 -25.77 27.93 -11.00
N GLY A 593 -25.76 28.44 -12.24
CA GLY A 593 -25.00 27.91 -13.41
C GLY A 593 -23.49 27.76 -13.16
N ASN A 594 -22.75 27.22 -14.14
CA ASN A 594 -21.35 26.85 -13.92
C ASN A 594 -20.55 28.01 -13.33
N LEU A 595 -19.86 27.71 -12.22
CA LEU A 595 -18.99 28.55 -11.36
C LEU A 595 -18.09 29.58 -12.06
N PHE A 596 -17.88 29.41 -13.35
CA PHE A 596 -16.91 30.11 -14.16
C PHE A 596 -17.51 30.57 -15.50
N GLU A 597 -18.83 30.61 -15.66
CA GLU A 597 -19.45 31.14 -16.88
C GLU A 597 -19.33 32.66 -17.00
N ASN A 598 -18.93 33.36 -15.93
CA ASN A 598 -18.53 34.76 -16.01
C ASN A 598 -17.37 34.90 -17.04
N PRO A 599 -17.59 35.62 -18.16
CA PRO A 599 -16.59 35.77 -19.21
C PRO A 599 -15.25 36.33 -18.70
N GLU A 600 -15.28 37.21 -17.70
CA GLU A 600 -14.06 37.80 -17.12
C GLU A 600 -13.22 36.76 -16.37
N ILE A 601 -13.88 35.86 -15.64
CA ILE A 601 -13.21 34.76 -14.93
C ILE A 601 -12.55 33.79 -15.93
N GLN A 602 -13.21 33.49 -17.06
CA GLN A 602 -12.63 32.66 -18.13
C GLN A 602 -11.39 33.30 -18.74
N ILE A 603 -11.41 34.61 -18.96
CA ILE A 603 -10.25 35.35 -19.47
C ILE A 603 -9.07 35.27 -18.49
N ILE A 604 -9.32 35.52 -17.19
CA ILE A 604 -8.26 35.44 -16.17
C ILE A 604 -7.67 34.03 -16.08
N LYS A 605 -8.52 33.00 -16.13
CA LYS A 605 -8.08 31.60 -16.15
C LYS A 605 -7.22 31.26 -17.36
N GLY A 606 -7.62 31.70 -18.56
CA GLY A 606 -6.81 31.53 -19.76
C GLY A 606 -5.43 32.15 -19.61
N LYS A 607 -5.35 33.37 -19.04
CA LYS A 607 -4.08 34.04 -18.74
C LYS A 607 -3.25 33.28 -17.70
N LEU A 608 -3.86 32.80 -16.61
CA LEU A 608 -3.18 31.99 -15.59
C LEU A 608 -2.59 30.71 -16.19
N THR A 609 -3.33 30.01 -17.05
CA THR A 609 -2.84 28.80 -17.74
C THR A 609 -1.60 29.11 -18.57
N ILE A 610 -1.61 30.20 -19.35
CA ILE A 610 -0.47 30.63 -20.16
C ILE A 610 0.74 31.00 -19.28
N ILE A 611 0.52 31.78 -18.21
CA ILE A 611 1.59 32.18 -17.28
C ILE A 611 2.22 30.95 -16.63
N ARG A 612 1.43 29.95 -16.25
CA ARG A 612 1.92 28.72 -15.63
C ARG A 612 2.66 27.82 -16.61
N GLN A 613 2.23 27.75 -17.88
CA GLN A 613 2.97 27.09 -18.95
C GLN A 613 4.32 27.77 -19.22
N ASN A 614 4.34 29.11 -19.24
CA ASN A 614 5.58 29.86 -19.37
C ASN A 614 6.48 29.66 -18.14
N HIS A 615 5.90 29.60 -16.94
CA HIS A 615 6.63 29.35 -15.70
C HIS A 615 7.28 27.96 -15.71
N PHE A 616 6.60 26.93 -16.21
CA PHE A 616 7.17 25.58 -16.37
C PHE A 616 8.51 25.62 -17.14
N LYS A 617 8.61 26.47 -18.18
CA LYS A 617 9.78 26.60 -19.07
C LYS A 617 10.77 27.70 -18.67
N ALA A 618 10.43 28.54 -17.69
CA ALA A 618 11.24 29.69 -17.30
C ALA A 618 12.62 29.26 -16.79
N LYS A 619 13.68 29.82 -17.37
CA LYS A 619 15.08 29.43 -17.12
C LYS A 619 15.80 30.40 -16.18
N THR A 620 15.32 31.63 -16.04
CA THR A 620 15.99 32.65 -15.19
C THR A 620 15.18 33.01 -13.96
N LEU A 621 15.86 33.47 -12.90
CA LEU A 621 15.20 33.92 -11.67
C LEU A 621 14.27 35.11 -11.92
N GLN A 622 14.67 36.04 -12.81
CA GLN A 622 13.90 37.24 -13.11
C GLN A 622 12.61 36.89 -13.88
N GLU A 623 12.68 36.02 -14.88
CA GLU A 623 11.50 35.48 -15.57
C GLU A 623 10.55 34.82 -14.58
N LYS A 624 11.06 33.93 -13.72
CA LYS A 624 10.25 33.26 -12.70
C LYS A 624 9.59 34.26 -11.76
N LYS A 625 10.34 35.25 -11.28
CA LYS A 625 9.81 36.26 -10.37
C LYS A 625 8.69 37.06 -11.04
N SER A 626 8.89 37.52 -12.27
CA SER A 626 7.87 38.23 -13.05
C SER A 626 6.61 37.38 -13.22
N LEU A 627 6.75 36.13 -13.66
CA LEU A 627 5.61 35.23 -13.87
C LEU A 627 4.87 34.91 -12.57
N ARG A 628 5.58 34.77 -11.44
CA ARG A 628 4.99 34.56 -10.11
C ARG A 628 4.22 35.81 -9.63
N GLU A 629 4.75 37.00 -9.91
CA GLU A 629 4.09 38.28 -9.61
C GLU A 629 2.83 38.47 -10.48
N ASP A 630 2.91 38.15 -11.77
CA ASP A 630 1.77 38.18 -12.70
C ASP A 630 0.68 37.18 -12.30
N ASP A 631 1.05 35.93 -11.96
CA ASP A 631 0.11 34.91 -11.46
C ASP A 631 -0.54 35.40 -10.15
N LYS A 632 0.24 35.98 -9.22
CA LYS A 632 -0.28 36.55 -7.97
C LYS A 632 -1.28 37.68 -8.24
N ALA A 633 -0.95 38.63 -9.11
CA ALA A 633 -1.84 39.75 -9.44
C ALA A 633 -3.15 39.27 -10.08
N LEU A 634 -3.10 38.29 -10.97
CA LEU A 634 -4.31 37.69 -11.57
C LEU A 634 -5.13 36.89 -10.55
N ARG A 635 -4.49 36.18 -9.61
CA ARG A 635 -5.20 35.54 -8.50
C ARG A 635 -5.89 36.58 -7.62
N GLU A 636 -5.23 37.69 -7.28
CA GLU A 636 -5.81 38.81 -6.52
C GLU A 636 -7.01 39.45 -7.23
N GLN A 637 -6.92 39.68 -8.55
CA GLN A 637 -8.05 40.14 -9.35
C GLN A 637 -9.21 39.15 -9.34
N LEU A 638 -8.91 37.86 -9.49
CA LEU A 638 -9.95 36.83 -9.46
C LEU A 638 -10.66 36.79 -8.10
N ILE A 639 -9.91 36.91 -7.00
CA ILE A 639 -10.47 36.94 -5.65
C ILE A 639 -11.44 38.11 -5.49
N GLN A 640 -11.09 39.28 -6.01
CA GLN A 640 -11.96 40.45 -5.96
C GLN A 640 -13.26 40.19 -6.73
N ILE A 641 -13.17 39.65 -7.94
CA ILE A 641 -14.35 39.29 -8.74
C ILE A 641 -15.21 38.25 -8.00
N LEU A 642 -14.59 37.22 -7.42
CA LEU A 642 -15.31 36.17 -6.66
C LEU A 642 -15.97 36.68 -5.37
N GLN A 643 -15.48 37.79 -4.79
CA GLN A 643 -16.08 38.44 -3.61
C GLN A 643 -17.22 39.39 -3.99
N GLU A 644 -17.12 40.03 -5.16
CA GLU A 644 -18.16 40.91 -5.72
C GLU A 644 -19.32 40.10 -6.30
N ASP A 645 -19.02 38.95 -6.91
CA ASP A 645 -20.02 37.95 -7.29
C ASP A 645 -20.61 37.33 -6.01
N LYS A 646 -21.89 37.62 -5.71
CA LYS A 646 -22.65 37.08 -4.55
C LYS A 646 -22.81 35.54 -4.56
N PHE A 647 -22.08 34.83 -5.42
CA PHE A 647 -22.13 33.40 -5.67
C PHE A 647 -21.31 32.59 -4.66
N PHE A 648 -20.39 33.22 -3.91
CA PHE A 648 -19.56 32.56 -2.90
C PHE A 648 -19.77 33.11 -1.49
N ALA A 649 -19.71 32.21 -0.50
CA ALA A 649 -19.46 32.66 0.86
C ALA A 649 -18.07 33.33 0.91
N PRO A 650 -17.91 34.46 1.63
CA PRO A 650 -16.61 35.14 1.75
C PRO A 650 -15.46 34.25 2.27
N GLU A 651 -15.80 33.15 2.93
CA GLU A 651 -14.85 32.14 3.40
C GLU A 651 -14.29 31.26 2.26
N ASP A 652 -15.13 30.85 1.29
CA ASP A 652 -14.71 30.03 0.15
C ASP A 652 -13.81 30.83 -0.82
N ALA A 653 -14.14 32.11 -1.07
CA ALA A 653 -13.30 32.99 -1.88
C ALA A 653 -11.91 33.21 -1.24
N ARG A 654 -11.86 33.31 0.10
CA ARG A 654 -10.59 33.37 0.86
C ARG A 654 -9.82 32.05 0.83
N GLN A 655 -10.52 30.90 0.80
CA GLN A 655 -9.87 29.60 0.66
C GLN A 655 -9.18 29.47 -0.70
N ILE A 656 -9.87 29.82 -1.79
CA ILE A 656 -9.29 29.84 -3.15
C ILE A 656 -8.08 30.77 -3.22
N ALA A 657 -8.17 31.94 -2.57
CA ALA A 657 -7.10 32.93 -2.48
C ALA A 657 -5.82 32.43 -1.82
N SER A 658 -5.98 31.60 -0.80
CA SER A 658 -4.89 31.14 0.05
C SER A 658 -3.93 30.20 -0.67
N TRP A 659 -4.36 29.57 -1.76
CA TRP A 659 -3.51 28.66 -2.51
C TRP A 659 -2.43 29.41 -3.31
N ASN A 660 -1.19 29.08 -3.02
CA ASN A 660 -0.01 29.57 -3.73
C ASN A 660 0.81 28.37 -4.26
N PRO A 661 0.81 28.09 -5.57
CA PRO A 661 1.55 26.95 -6.13
C PRO A 661 3.07 27.05 -5.89
N TYR A 662 3.58 28.25 -5.67
CA TYR A 662 5.02 28.52 -5.51
C TYR A 662 5.50 28.42 -4.06
N ASN A 663 4.62 28.17 -3.09
CA ASN A 663 5.00 27.94 -1.70
C ASN A 663 5.18 26.43 -1.44
N GLN A 664 6.41 25.96 -1.53
CA GLN A 664 6.76 24.53 -1.43
C GLN A 664 6.46 23.87 -0.07
N ASN A 665 6.24 24.67 0.98
CA ASN A 665 5.91 24.18 2.33
C ASN A 665 4.41 24.27 2.64
N ASP A 666 3.61 24.86 1.74
CA ASP A 666 2.17 24.99 1.94
C ASP A 666 1.43 23.70 1.56
N VAL A 667 0.28 23.49 2.18
CA VAL A 667 -0.63 22.42 1.80
C VAL A 667 -2.01 23.01 1.61
N SER A 668 -2.55 22.88 0.40
CA SER A 668 -3.89 23.36 0.12
C SER A 668 -4.94 22.51 0.85
N SER A 669 -5.84 23.19 1.56
CA SER A 669 -6.98 22.55 2.22
C SER A 669 -8.04 21.99 1.26
N PHE A 670 -7.94 22.32 -0.03
CA PHE A 670 -8.84 21.88 -1.11
C PHE A 670 -8.06 21.50 -2.38
N PHE A 671 -8.72 20.86 -3.32
CA PHE A 671 -8.21 20.51 -4.63
C PHE A 671 -9.26 20.73 -5.73
N ASP A 672 -8.85 21.39 -6.80
CA ASP A 672 -9.67 21.63 -7.99
C ASP A 672 -8.80 21.54 -9.26
N THR A 673 -9.20 20.72 -10.23
CA THR A 673 -8.39 20.40 -11.41
C THR A 673 -8.27 21.54 -12.39
N GLU A 674 -9.33 22.32 -12.55
CA GLU A 674 -9.34 23.45 -13.46
C GLU A 674 -8.49 24.58 -12.87
N TRP A 675 -8.66 24.84 -11.57
CA TRP A 675 -7.89 25.86 -10.87
C TRP A 675 -6.42 25.51 -10.73
N MET A 676 -6.08 24.26 -10.42
CA MET A 676 -4.70 23.89 -10.13
C MET A 676 -3.92 23.45 -11.38
N PHE A 677 -4.58 22.76 -12.31
CA PHE A 677 -3.93 22.15 -13.48
C PHE A 677 -4.43 22.69 -14.82
N GLY A 678 -5.47 23.54 -14.86
CA GLY A 678 -6.08 23.98 -16.11
C GLY A 678 -6.87 22.88 -16.82
N ILE A 679 -7.28 21.82 -16.11
CA ILE A 679 -8.00 20.68 -16.68
C ILE A 679 -9.49 20.78 -16.36
N LYS A 680 -10.28 21.07 -17.40
CA LYS A 680 -11.73 21.24 -17.32
C LYS A 680 -12.50 19.93 -17.53
N ASP A 681 -12.10 19.11 -18.51
CA ASP A 681 -12.87 17.94 -18.96
C ASP A 681 -12.58 16.65 -18.15
N GLY A 682 -11.87 16.78 -17.04
CA GLY A 682 -11.37 15.67 -16.24
C GLY A 682 -10.15 14.96 -16.85
N PHE A 683 -9.71 13.90 -16.18
CA PHE A 683 -8.58 13.07 -16.59
C PHE A 683 -9.03 11.85 -17.40
N ASP A 684 -8.18 11.38 -18.32
CA ASP A 684 -8.42 10.12 -19.04
C ASP A 684 -8.17 8.92 -18.13
N ILE A 685 -7.19 9.02 -17.22
CA ILE A 685 -6.83 7.96 -16.27
C ILE A 685 -6.62 8.56 -14.88
N VAL A 686 -7.21 7.93 -13.86
CA VAL A 686 -6.89 8.18 -12.45
C VAL A 686 -6.33 6.89 -11.84
N ILE A 687 -5.13 6.94 -11.30
CA ILE A 687 -4.39 5.76 -10.82
C ILE A 687 -3.74 6.08 -9.47
N GLY A 688 -3.57 5.10 -8.59
CA GLY A 688 -2.94 5.37 -7.30
C GLY A 688 -3.13 4.30 -6.23
N ASN A 689 -2.54 4.57 -5.08
CA ASN A 689 -2.70 3.79 -3.85
C ASN A 689 -3.21 4.71 -2.72
N PRO A 690 -4.53 4.91 -2.59
CA PRO A 690 -5.09 5.79 -1.56
C PRO A 690 -4.78 5.32 -0.12
N PRO A 691 -4.84 6.22 0.88
CA PRO A 691 -4.50 5.88 2.27
C PRO A 691 -5.50 4.92 2.95
N TYR A 692 -4.98 4.06 3.84
CA TYR A 692 -5.71 2.99 4.52
C TYR A 692 -6.04 3.40 5.97
N VAL A 693 -6.87 4.43 6.12
CA VAL A 693 -7.23 5.02 7.42
C VAL A 693 -8.73 4.95 7.68
N GLN A 694 -9.10 4.43 8.86
CA GLN A 694 -10.50 4.42 9.29
C GLN A 694 -10.97 5.82 9.68
N LEU A 695 -12.13 6.26 9.17
CA LEU A 695 -12.68 7.59 9.42
C LEU A 695 -13.01 7.87 10.90
N GLN A 696 -13.32 6.82 11.66
CA GLN A 696 -13.62 6.86 13.10
C GLN A 696 -12.38 6.96 14.01
N LYS A 697 -11.17 6.83 13.44
CA LYS A 697 -9.91 6.96 14.18
C LYS A 697 -9.77 8.40 14.74
N ASP A 698 -8.92 8.57 15.76
CA ASP A 698 -8.62 9.86 16.39
C ASP A 698 -9.87 10.62 16.85
N GLY A 699 -10.83 9.90 17.45
CA GLY A 699 -12.08 10.48 17.93
C GLY A 699 -13.08 10.85 16.82
N GLY A 700 -12.84 10.41 15.58
CA GLY A 700 -13.73 10.68 14.44
C GLY A 700 -13.50 12.03 13.77
N LYS A 701 -12.35 12.69 13.99
CA LYS A 701 -11.98 13.97 13.34
C LYS A 701 -12.18 13.91 11.82
N LEU A 702 -11.68 12.86 11.17
CA LEU A 702 -11.82 12.68 9.71
C LEU A 702 -13.28 12.43 9.30
N ALA A 703 -14.03 11.64 10.07
CA ALA A 703 -15.45 11.45 9.81
C ALA A 703 -16.20 12.79 9.82
N THR A 704 -15.99 13.64 10.84
CA THR A 704 -16.62 14.96 10.92
C THR A 704 -16.17 15.89 9.79
N MET A 705 -14.89 15.84 9.40
CA MET A 705 -14.35 16.64 8.30
C MET A 705 -15.03 16.32 6.95
N TYR A 706 -15.30 15.05 6.67
CA TYR A 706 -15.82 14.61 5.38
C TYR A 706 -17.34 14.38 5.32
N GLU A 707 -18.03 14.38 6.47
CA GLU A 707 -19.47 14.15 6.56
C GLU A 707 -20.30 15.09 5.69
N ASN A 708 -19.90 16.37 5.62
CA ASN A 708 -20.59 17.42 4.87
C ASN A 708 -20.00 17.68 3.48
N CYS A 709 -19.12 16.79 2.98
CA CYS A 709 -18.53 16.93 1.64
C CYS A 709 -19.40 16.33 0.52
N GLY A 710 -20.57 15.76 0.84
CA GLY A 710 -21.54 15.28 -0.16
C GLY A 710 -21.22 13.93 -0.80
N PHE A 711 -20.30 13.14 -0.22
CA PHE A 711 -19.96 11.80 -0.72
C PHE A 711 -21.11 10.81 -0.50
N LYS A 712 -21.59 10.18 -1.58
CA LYS A 712 -22.59 9.10 -1.52
C LYS A 712 -22.05 7.85 -0.85
N SER A 713 -20.75 7.59 -0.98
CA SER A 713 -20.01 6.47 -0.40
C SER A 713 -19.69 6.66 1.09
N PHE A 714 -19.98 7.82 1.69
CA PHE A 714 -19.61 8.11 3.08
C PHE A 714 -20.28 7.18 4.10
N ALA A 715 -19.45 6.49 4.87
CA ALA A 715 -19.86 5.74 6.06
C ALA A 715 -18.93 6.10 7.21
N LYS A 716 -19.49 6.56 8.34
CA LYS A 716 -18.71 7.00 9.52
C LYS A 716 -17.71 5.94 10.03
N THR A 717 -18.06 4.66 9.88
CA THR A 717 -17.24 3.52 10.28
C THR A 717 -16.36 2.95 9.15
N GLY A 718 -16.38 3.58 7.98
CA GLY A 718 -15.62 3.16 6.81
C GLY A 718 -14.20 3.70 6.77
N ASP A 719 -13.49 3.31 5.73
CA ASP A 719 -12.13 3.76 5.44
C ASP A 719 -12.11 4.93 4.45
N ILE A 720 -11.11 5.79 4.56
CA ILE A 720 -10.96 7.00 3.74
C ILE A 720 -10.81 6.69 2.24
N TYR A 721 -10.22 5.56 1.86
CA TYR A 721 -10.09 5.17 0.45
C TYR A 721 -11.46 5.00 -0.24
N CYS A 722 -12.54 4.76 0.50
CA CYS A 722 -13.90 4.72 -0.06
C CYS A 722 -14.28 6.08 -0.67
N LEU A 723 -13.89 7.18 -0.02
CA LEU A 723 -14.10 8.53 -0.51
C LEU A 723 -13.22 8.84 -1.72
N PHE A 724 -12.00 8.29 -1.76
CA PHE A 724 -11.10 8.43 -2.91
C PHE A 724 -11.66 7.79 -4.17
N TYR A 725 -12.31 6.63 -4.09
CA TYR A 725 -12.98 6.02 -5.25
C TYR A 725 -14.03 6.98 -5.86
N GLU A 726 -14.91 7.54 -5.03
CA GLU A 726 -15.92 8.48 -5.50
C GLU A 726 -15.30 9.79 -6.00
N LYS A 727 -14.29 10.32 -5.30
CA LYS A 727 -13.58 11.52 -5.73
C LYS A 727 -12.91 11.31 -7.09
N ALA A 728 -12.22 10.19 -7.28
CA ALA A 728 -11.58 9.86 -8.54
C ALA A 728 -12.60 9.71 -9.67
N HIS A 729 -13.78 9.13 -9.42
CA HIS A 729 -14.88 9.16 -10.39
C HIS A 729 -15.29 10.59 -10.77
N GLN A 730 -15.35 11.53 -9.83
CA GLN A 730 -15.64 12.94 -10.12
C GLN A 730 -14.55 13.60 -10.98
N LEU A 731 -13.28 13.20 -10.78
CA LEU A 731 -12.12 13.73 -11.49
C LEU A 731 -11.92 13.13 -12.89
N LEU A 732 -12.50 11.97 -13.17
CA LEU A 732 -12.45 11.34 -14.50
C LEU A 732 -13.33 12.07 -15.52
N GLY A 733 -12.80 12.19 -16.73
CA GLY A 733 -13.61 12.50 -17.91
C GLY A 733 -14.57 11.36 -18.25
N GLN A 734 -15.56 11.63 -19.10
CA GLN A 734 -16.48 10.60 -19.56
C GLN A 734 -15.72 9.47 -20.27
N ASN A 735 -15.99 8.22 -19.91
CA ASN A 735 -15.25 7.03 -20.37
C ASN A 735 -13.77 6.97 -19.97
N GLY A 736 -13.34 7.79 -18.99
CA GLY A 736 -12.03 7.65 -18.37
C GLY A 736 -11.93 6.43 -17.44
N TYR A 737 -10.71 5.98 -17.16
CA TYR A 737 -10.44 4.79 -16.36
C TYR A 737 -9.86 5.10 -14.99
N LEU A 738 -10.38 4.43 -13.96
CA LEU A 738 -9.75 4.37 -12.64
C LEU A 738 -9.01 3.06 -12.48
N CYS A 739 -7.83 3.07 -11.86
CA CYS A 739 -7.17 1.88 -11.35
C CYS A 739 -6.57 2.12 -9.96
N PHE A 740 -7.16 1.56 -8.91
CA PHE A 740 -6.65 1.69 -7.53
C PHE A 740 -6.34 0.34 -6.90
N ILE A 741 -5.30 0.33 -6.07
CA ILE A 741 -5.06 -0.72 -5.08
C ILE A 741 -5.55 -0.23 -3.71
N THR A 742 -6.44 -0.99 -3.06
CA THR A 742 -7.02 -0.65 -1.73
C THR A 742 -7.20 -1.91 -0.88
N SER A 743 -7.73 -1.79 0.34
CA SER A 743 -8.09 -2.99 1.12
C SER A 743 -9.32 -3.69 0.52
N ASN A 744 -9.34 -5.02 0.50
CA ASN A 744 -10.50 -5.78 0.02
C ASN A 744 -11.73 -5.74 0.96
N LYS A 745 -11.59 -5.21 2.19
CA LYS A 745 -12.63 -5.24 3.23
C LYS A 745 -13.95 -4.62 2.80
N TRP A 746 -13.92 -3.53 2.01
CA TRP A 746 -15.14 -2.86 1.53
C TRP A 746 -16.03 -3.78 0.69
N MET A 747 -15.48 -4.84 0.10
CA MET A 747 -16.24 -5.80 -0.70
C MET A 747 -17.26 -6.56 0.16
N ARG A 748 -16.98 -6.80 1.44
CA ARG A 748 -17.81 -7.65 2.32
C ARG A 748 -18.33 -6.92 3.55
N ALA A 749 -17.63 -5.90 4.04
CA ALA A 749 -17.99 -5.20 5.26
C ALA A 749 -19.25 -4.33 5.08
N GLY A 750 -20.01 -4.15 6.17
CA GLY A 750 -21.23 -3.34 6.17
C GLY A 750 -20.99 -1.88 5.79
N TYR A 751 -19.87 -1.29 6.22
CA TYR A 751 -19.53 0.10 5.84
C TYR A 751 -19.34 0.29 4.33
N GLY A 752 -19.01 -0.78 3.59
CA GLY A 752 -18.78 -0.75 2.15
C GLY A 752 -20.06 -0.78 1.31
N GLU A 753 -21.23 -0.98 1.90
CA GLU A 753 -22.52 -1.09 1.18
C GLU A 753 -22.78 0.12 0.27
N LYS A 754 -22.57 1.33 0.77
CA LYS A 754 -22.75 2.56 0.00
C LYS A 754 -21.77 2.68 -1.17
N LEU A 755 -20.53 2.23 -0.99
CA LEU A 755 -19.53 2.19 -2.06
C LEU A 755 -19.91 1.16 -3.14
N ARG A 756 -20.40 -0.02 -2.74
CA ARG A 756 -20.89 -1.05 -3.68
C ARG A 756 -22.10 -0.56 -4.47
N ALA A 757 -23.04 0.10 -3.80
CA ALA A 757 -24.18 0.76 -4.46
C ALA A 757 -23.73 1.84 -5.46
N PHE A 758 -22.72 2.63 -5.09
CA PHE A 758 -22.11 3.62 -5.96
C PHE A 758 -21.50 2.96 -7.20
N PHE A 759 -20.69 1.91 -7.05
CA PHE A 759 -20.11 1.19 -8.18
C PHE A 759 -21.17 0.58 -9.09
N ALA A 760 -22.16 -0.12 -8.52
CA ALA A 760 -23.23 -0.74 -9.28
C ALA A 760 -23.99 0.25 -10.19
N SER A 761 -24.16 1.50 -9.72
CA SER A 761 -24.99 2.49 -10.40
C SER A 761 -24.23 3.49 -11.28
N ASN A 762 -22.96 3.79 -10.96
CA ASN A 762 -22.24 4.93 -11.57
C ASN A 762 -21.01 4.52 -12.38
N VAL A 763 -20.53 3.27 -12.29
CA VAL A 763 -19.30 2.84 -12.99
C VAL A 763 -19.51 1.52 -13.74
N ASN A 764 -18.59 1.21 -14.66
CA ASN A 764 -18.45 -0.09 -15.27
C ASN A 764 -17.20 -0.76 -14.70
N PRO A 765 -17.32 -1.63 -13.67
CA PRO A 765 -16.17 -2.35 -13.14
C PRO A 765 -15.72 -3.37 -14.19
N GLU A 766 -14.46 -3.27 -14.63
CA GLU A 766 -13.92 -4.13 -15.69
C GLU A 766 -13.01 -5.21 -15.13
N VAL A 767 -12.17 -4.87 -14.14
CA VAL A 767 -11.26 -5.83 -13.51
C VAL A 767 -11.30 -5.67 -12.00
N LEU A 768 -11.46 -6.77 -11.28
CA LEU A 768 -11.36 -6.84 -9.82
C LEU A 768 -10.47 -8.01 -9.41
N ILE A 769 -9.33 -7.72 -8.79
CA ILE A 769 -8.37 -8.72 -8.35
C ILE A 769 -8.32 -8.69 -6.83
N ASP A 770 -8.68 -9.79 -6.17
CA ASP A 770 -8.57 -9.96 -4.72
C ASP A 770 -7.29 -10.74 -4.39
N PHE A 771 -6.40 -10.14 -3.59
CA PHE A 771 -5.16 -10.78 -3.21
C PHE A 771 -5.32 -11.84 -2.11
N ALA A 772 -6.47 -11.87 -1.42
CA ALA A 772 -6.91 -12.96 -0.54
C ALA A 772 -5.80 -13.66 0.28
N GLY A 773 -5.07 -12.90 1.11
CA GLY A 773 -4.00 -13.41 1.98
C GLY A 773 -2.58 -13.31 1.40
N VAL A 774 -2.41 -12.97 0.12
CA VAL A 774 -1.08 -12.70 -0.45
C VAL A 774 -0.58 -11.35 0.06
N LYS A 775 0.56 -11.37 0.76
CA LYS A 775 1.13 -10.18 1.40
C LYS A 775 1.80 -9.27 0.37
N ILE A 776 1.06 -8.30 -0.17
CA ILE A 776 1.58 -7.33 -1.14
C ILE A 776 2.59 -6.36 -0.48
N PHE A 777 2.28 -5.84 0.69
CA PHE A 777 3.16 -4.91 1.41
C PHE A 777 3.96 -5.64 2.49
N GLU A 778 5.30 -5.53 2.48
CA GLU A 778 6.18 -6.23 3.44
C GLU A 778 5.84 -5.93 4.91
N SER A 779 5.34 -4.73 5.19
CA SER A 779 5.07 -4.24 6.55
C SER A 779 3.60 -4.32 6.98
N ALA A 780 2.66 -4.59 6.06
CA ALA A 780 1.22 -4.57 6.36
C ALA A 780 0.63 -5.99 6.44
N THR A 781 -0.34 -6.17 7.33
CA THR A 781 -1.17 -7.38 7.43
C THR A 781 -2.54 -7.19 6.77
N VAL A 782 -2.68 -6.19 5.89
CA VAL A 782 -3.96 -5.81 5.29
C VAL A 782 -4.11 -6.55 3.97
N ASP A 783 -5.21 -7.29 3.83
CA ASP A 783 -5.61 -7.86 2.54
C ASP A 783 -6.05 -6.76 1.58
N THR A 784 -5.55 -6.85 0.35
CA THR A 784 -5.70 -5.85 -0.69
C THR A 784 -6.47 -6.36 -1.90
N ASN A 785 -7.00 -5.43 -2.69
CA ASN A 785 -7.50 -5.68 -4.03
C ASN A 785 -6.98 -4.63 -5.02
N ILE A 786 -7.01 -4.96 -6.30
CA ILE A 786 -6.94 -3.98 -7.40
C ILE A 786 -8.32 -3.89 -8.03
N MET A 787 -8.84 -2.67 -8.16
CA MET A 787 -10.07 -2.36 -8.87
C MET A 787 -9.76 -1.46 -10.05
N LEU A 788 -10.11 -1.91 -11.26
CA LEU A 788 -10.14 -1.11 -12.47
C LEU A 788 -11.57 -0.96 -12.96
N TYR A 789 -12.01 0.28 -13.16
CA TYR A 789 -13.32 0.57 -13.74
C TYR A 789 -13.26 1.70 -14.77
N CYS A 790 -14.21 1.69 -15.69
CA CYS A 790 -14.49 2.80 -16.59
C CYS A 790 -15.63 3.67 -16.05
N LYS A 791 -15.55 4.99 -16.22
CA LYS A 791 -16.67 5.92 -15.96
C LYS A 791 -17.73 5.77 -17.05
N ALA A 792 -18.49 4.69 -16.96
CA ALA A 792 -19.56 4.30 -17.88
C ALA A 792 -20.65 3.51 -17.13
N LYS A 793 -21.75 3.19 -17.81
CA LYS A 793 -22.79 2.33 -17.23
C LYS A 793 -22.28 0.90 -17.02
N ASN A 794 -22.65 0.30 -15.90
CA ASN A 794 -22.30 -1.08 -15.56
C ASN A 794 -22.84 -2.07 -16.61
N LYS A 795 -21.94 -2.86 -17.20
CA LYS A 795 -22.29 -3.92 -18.16
C LYS A 795 -22.56 -5.27 -17.50
N GLY A 796 -22.29 -5.40 -16.20
CA GLY A 796 -22.41 -6.66 -15.45
C GLY A 796 -21.42 -7.73 -15.90
N LYS A 797 -20.25 -7.31 -16.40
CA LYS A 797 -19.21 -8.18 -16.96
C LYS A 797 -17.83 -7.85 -16.38
N THR A 798 -17.70 -7.94 -15.06
CA THR A 798 -16.44 -7.65 -14.37
C THR A 798 -15.54 -8.88 -14.36
N LEU A 799 -14.37 -8.79 -14.98
CA LEU A 799 -13.35 -9.82 -14.93
C LEU A 799 -12.77 -9.89 -13.53
N SER A 800 -13.01 -10.98 -12.82
CA SER A 800 -12.71 -11.07 -11.39
C SER A 800 -11.79 -12.24 -11.09
N CYS A 801 -10.75 -12.02 -10.29
CA CYS A 801 -9.75 -13.05 -9.99
C CYS A 801 -9.40 -13.04 -8.50
N VAL A 802 -9.24 -14.22 -7.90
CA VAL A 802 -8.69 -14.39 -6.55
C VAL A 802 -7.32 -15.01 -6.67
N THR A 803 -6.27 -14.35 -6.17
CA THR A 803 -4.88 -14.81 -6.34
C THR A 803 -4.44 -15.89 -5.34
N LYS A 804 -5.40 -16.69 -4.84
CA LYS A 804 -5.12 -17.77 -3.88
C LYS A 804 -4.24 -18.82 -4.55
N GLY A 805 -2.97 -18.94 -4.11
CA GLY A 805 -1.97 -19.83 -4.71
C GLY A 805 -0.87 -19.11 -5.50
N LEU A 806 -0.98 -17.79 -5.71
CA LEU A 806 0.11 -16.99 -6.25
C LEU A 806 1.23 -16.90 -5.20
N THR A 807 2.41 -17.43 -5.53
CA THR A 807 3.59 -17.31 -4.65
C THR A 807 4.05 -15.86 -4.57
N GLN A 808 4.88 -15.53 -3.58
CA GLN A 808 5.40 -14.17 -3.40
C GLN A 808 6.16 -13.66 -4.64
N ASP A 809 6.77 -14.58 -5.39
CA ASP A 809 7.49 -14.36 -6.65
C ASP A 809 6.57 -14.27 -7.89
N GLY A 810 5.31 -14.67 -7.77
CA GLY A 810 4.33 -14.66 -8.88
C GLY A 810 3.75 -13.27 -9.21
N ARG A 811 4.10 -12.22 -8.46
CA ARG A 811 3.57 -10.85 -8.68
C ARG A 811 3.88 -10.31 -10.06
N ASP A 812 5.02 -10.68 -10.63
CA ASP A 812 5.43 -10.27 -11.97
C ASP A 812 4.58 -10.87 -13.08
N LYS A 813 3.85 -11.95 -12.78
CA LYS A 813 2.95 -12.67 -13.69
C LYS A 813 1.49 -12.37 -13.39
N LEU A 814 1.20 -11.28 -12.68
CA LEU A 814 -0.16 -10.95 -12.30
C LEU A 814 -1.08 -10.82 -13.53
N SER A 815 -0.58 -10.29 -14.65
CA SER A 815 -1.34 -10.22 -15.91
C SER A 815 -1.76 -11.60 -16.41
N ASP A 816 -0.79 -12.49 -16.63
CA ASP A 816 -1.02 -13.84 -17.14
C ASP A 816 -1.90 -14.65 -16.17
N PHE A 817 -1.63 -14.54 -14.87
CA PHE A 817 -2.41 -15.21 -13.84
C PHE A 817 -3.87 -14.75 -13.89
N VAL A 818 -4.11 -13.45 -13.99
CA VAL A 818 -5.47 -12.89 -14.08
C VAL A 818 -6.15 -13.33 -15.37
N GLN A 819 -5.45 -13.36 -16.51
CA GLN A 819 -6.01 -13.87 -17.76
C GLN A 819 -6.45 -15.34 -17.65
N GLN A 820 -5.64 -16.19 -17.01
CA GLN A 820 -5.88 -17.63 -16.91
C GLN A 820 -6.89 -18.02 -15.82
N ASN A 821 -6.96 -17.26 -14.73
CA ASN A 821 -7.70 -17.64 -13.51
C ASN A 821 -8.88 -16.71 -13.19
N SER A 822 -9.27 -15.84 -14.12
CA SER A 822 -10.40 -14.94 -13.91
C SER A 822 -11.73 -15.58 -14.28
N SER A 823 -12.79 -15.04 -13.68
CA SER A 823 -14.18 -15.38 -13.96
C SER A 823 -15.01 -14.11 -14.06
N VAL A 824 -16.00 -14.09 -14.95
CA VAL A 824 -16.88 -12.94 -15.11
C VAL A 824 -17.87 -12.90 -13.94
N CYS A 825 -17.94 -11.77 -13.23
CA CYS A 825 -18.86 -11.51 -12.13
C CYS A 825 -19.79 -10.33 -12.48
N LYS A 826 -21.03 -10.35 -11.97
CA LYS A 826 -22.08 -9.42 -12.39
C LYS A 826 -22.17 -8.12 -11.57
N PHE A 827 -21.74 -8.12 -10.31
CA PHE A 827 -21.63 -6.95 -9.41
C PHE A 827 -22.58 -5.77 -9.73
N ASP A 828 -23.88 -6.02 -9.70
CA ASP A 828 -24.93 -5.09 -10.15
C ASP A 828 -25.77 -4.50 -9.01
N ASN A 829 -25.39 -4.76 -7.75
CA ASN A 829 -26.10 -4.28 -6.57
C ASN A 829 -25.14 -3.98 -5.38
N SER A 830 -25.72 -3.61 -4.22
CA SER A 830 -25.00 -3.26 -2.99
C SER A 830 -24.67 -4.45 -2.07
N ASP A 831 -25.04 -5.68 -2.46
CA ASP A 831 -24.72 -6.89 -1.71
C ASP A 831 -23.21 -7.09 -1.61
N SER A 832 -22.75 -7.99 -0.75
CA SER A 832 -21.33 -8.29 -0.62
C SER A 832 -20.77 -8.81 -1.95
N TRP A 833 -19.71 -8.16 -2.44
CA TRP A 833 -19.01 -8.57 -3.64
C TRP A 833 -18.08 -9.74 -3.29
N VAL A 834 -18.44 -10.92 -3.77
CA VAL A 834 -17.65 -12.15 -3.62
C VAL A 834 -17.28 -12.63 -5.01
N ILE A 835 -15.99 -12.88 -5.23
CA ILE A 835 -15.50 -13.46 -6.47
C ILE A 835 -15.72 -14.97 -6.38
N LEU A 836 -16.52 -15.50 -7.28
CA LEU A 836 -16.91 -16.91 -7.35
C LEU A 836 -16.51 -17.47 -8.71
N SER A 837 -16.00 -18.70 -8.74
CA SER A 837 -15.78 -19.47 -9.96
C SER A 837 -17.11 -19.76 -10.69
N PRO A 838 -17.10 -20.15 -11.98
CA PRO A 838 -18.33 -20.39 -12.73
C PRO A 838 -19.22 -21.46 -12.08
N ILE A 839 -18.60 -22.50 -11.51
CA ILE A 839 -19.32 -23.57 -10.80
C ILE A 839 -19.93 -23.08 -9.49
N GLU A 840 -19.21 -22.24 -8.72
CA GLU A 840 -19.74 -21.61 -7.50
C GLU A 840 -20.88 -20.63 -7.81
N GLN A 841 -20.79 -19.88 -8.91
CA GLN A 841 -21.86 -19.01 -9.38
C GLN A 841 -23.10 -19.81 -9.80
N SER A 842 -22.92 -20.97 -10.45
CA SER A 842 -24.02 -21.88 -10.79
C SER A 842 -24.71 -22.40 -9.53
N ILE A 843 -23.94 -22.88 -8.55
CA ILE A 843 -24.45 -23.36 -7.25
C ILE A 843 -25.22 -22.24 -6.54
N LYS A 844 -24.63 -21.05 -6.41
CA LYS A 844 -25.27 -19.88 -5.79
C LYS A 844 -26.59 -19.53 -6.48
N SER A 845 -26.61 -19.50 -7.81
CA SER A 845 -27.81 -19.19 -8.60
C SER A 845 -28.92 -20.21 -8.38
N LYS A 846 -28.59 -21.51 -8.27
CA LYS A 846 -29.57 -22.57 -7.98
C LYS A 846 -30.17 -22.42 -6.59
N ILE A 847 -29.34 -22.10 -5.60
CA ILE A 847 -29.79 -21.84 -4.23
C ILE A 847 -30.71 -20.62 -4.19
N GLU A 848 -30.30 -19.49 -4.76
CA GLU A 848 -31.06 -18.23 -4.73
C GLU A 848 -32.38 -18.32 -5.52
N LYS A 849 -32.42 -19.10 -6.60
CA LYS A 849 -33.62 -19.28 -7.42
C LYS A 849 -34.79 -19.93 -6.68
N VAL A 850 -34.51 -20.86 -5.75
CA VAL A 850 -35.53 -21.63 -5.02
C VAL A 850 -35.56 -21.32 -3.52
N GLY A 851 -34.53 -20.65 -3.02
CA GLY A 851 -34.35 -20.36 -1.61
C GLY A 851 -35.14 -19.13 -1.15
N VAL A 852 -35.72 -19.24 0.04
CA VAL A 852 -36.34 -18.13 0.76
C VAL A 852 -35.44 -17.77 1.95
N PRO A 853 -35.07 -16.49 2.17
CA PRO A 853 -34.28 -16.07 3.33
C PRO A 853 -34.89 -16.56 4.64
N LEU A 854 -34.08 -17.06 5.57
CA LEU A 854 -34.56 -17.60 6.85
C LEU A 854 -35.40 -16.62 7.69
N LYS A 855 -35.21 -15.30 7.54
CA LYS A 855 -36.09 -14.29 8.18
C LYS A 855 -37.55 -14.38 7.74
N ASP A 856 -37.81 -14.90 6.53
CA ASP A 856 -39.12 -15.05 5.89
C ASP A 856 -39.65 -16.51 5.97
N TRP A 857 -38.96 -17.34 6.77
CA TRP A 857 -39.46 -18.65 7.20
C TRP A 857 -40.33 -18.52 8.44
N ASP A 858 -41.22 -19.50 8.64
CA ASP A 858 -42.03 -19.62 9.86
C ASP A 858 -41.21 -20.23 11.01
N ILE A 859 -40.14 -19.53 11.37
CA ILE A 859 -39.19 -19.89 12.43
C ILE A 859 -38.84 -18.66 13.27
N ASN A 860 -38.38 -18.91 14.48
CA ASN A 860 -37.84 -17.90 15.37
C ASN A 860 -36.48 -18.35 15.92
N ILE A 861 -35.52 -17.42 15.96
CA ILE A 861 -34.18 -17.64 16.49
C ILE A 861 -34.05 -16.88 17.82
N TYR A 862 -33.84 -17.63 18.91
CA TYR A 862 -33.69 -17.09 20.25
C TYR A 862 -32.31 -17.37 20.82
N ARG A 863 -31.80 -16.44 21.62
CA ARG A 863 -30.55 -16.65 22.38
C ARG A 863 -30.83 -17.54 23.59
N GLY A 864 -29.86 -18.35 23.98
CA GLY A 864 -29.92 -19.09 25.24
C GLY A 864 -29.89 -18.19 26.49
N VAL A 865 -30.05 -18.84 27.64
CA VAL A 865 -30.26 -18.22 28.95
C VAL A 865 -29.01 -17.48 29.46
N LEU A 866 -29.17 -16.23 29.90
CA LEU A 866 -28.12 -15.44 30.55
C LEU A 866 -28.29 -15.47 32.07
N THR A 867 -27.46 -16.27 32.74
CA THR A 867 -27.46 -16.45 34.20
C THR A 867 -26.87 -15.25 34.95
N GLY A 868 -25.83 -14.61 34.41
CA GLY A 868 -25.10 -13.50 35.01
C GLY A 868 -24.08 -13.88 36.10
N PHE A 869 -24.10 -15.11 36.60
CA PHE A 869 -23.03 -15.74 37.39
C PHE A 869 -23.29 -17.24 37.38
N ASN A 870 -22.51 -17.98 36.58
CA ASN A 870 -22.79 -19.39 36.27
C ASN A 870 -22.74 -20.30 37.49
N ASP A 871 -21.79 -20.07 38.41
CA ASP A 871 -21.51 -20.97 39.53
C ASP A 871 -22.70 -21.13 40.49
N ALA A 872 -23.57 -20.11 40.58
CA ALA A 872 -24.77 -20.19 41.39
C ALA A 872 -25.90 -21.02 40.74
N PHE A 873 -26.00 -21.02 39.41
CA PHE A 873 -27.16 -21.56 38.70
C PHE A 873 -26.90 -22.84 37.91
N ILE A 874 -25.67 -23.04 37.42
CA ILE A 874 -25.26 -24.24 36.69
C ILE A 874 -24.59 -25.19 37.68
N ILE A 875 -25.27 -26.28 38.01
CA ILE A 875 -24.89 -27.22 39.06
C ILE A 875 -24.64 -28.62 38.49
N SER A 876 -23.85 -29.42 39.19
CA SER A 876 -23.64 -30.84 38.85
C SER A 876 -24.82 -31.70 39.31
N THR A 877 -24.87 -32.96 38.84
CA THR A 877 -25.86 -33.94 39.29
C THR A 877 -25.77 -34.21 40.79
N GLU A 878 -24.57 -34.25 41.36
CA GLU A 878 -24.35 -34.40 42.80
C GLU A 878 -24.98 -33.24 43.57
N LYS A 879 -24.72 -32.00 43.13
CA LYS A 879 -25.28 -30.81 43.78
C LYS A 879 -26.79 -30.73 43.62
N ARG A 880 -27.34 -31.14 42.47
CA ARG A 880 -28.79 -31.28 42.28
C ARG A 880 -29.38 -32.26 43.30
N ASN A 881 -28.77 -33.42 43.47
CA ASN A 881 -29.23 -34.43 44.41
C ASN A 881 -29.13 -33.94 45.87
N GLU A 882 -28.08 -33.20 46.21
CA GLU A 882 -27.94 -32.53 47.50
C GLU A 882 -29.09 -31.54 47.76
N ILE A 883 -29.39 -30.64 46.80
CA ILE A 883 -30.50 -29.68 46.93
C ILE A 883 -31.84 -30.41 47.11
N LEU A 884 -32.11 -31.45 46.32
CA LEU A 884 -33.35 -32.24 46.42
C LEU A 884 -33.47 -33.06 47.70
N ALA A 885 -32.34 -33.43 48.32
CA ALA A 885 -32.32 -34.11 49.62
C ALA A 885 -32.59 -33.14 50.78
N ASN A 886 -32.26 -31.86 50.60
CA ASN A 886 -32.48 -30.80 51.59
C ASN A 886 -33.90 -30.20 51.55
N CYS A 887 -34.77 -30.64 50.62
CA CYS A 887 -36.18 -30.23 50.61
C CYS A 887 -36.92 -30.81 51.83
N GLU A 888 -37.75 -29.98 52.47
CA GLU A 888 -38.45 -30.31 53.72
C GLU A 888 -39.69 -31.19 53.48
N THR A 889 -40.35 -31.03 52.33
CA THR A 889 -41.55 -31.79 51.97
C THR A 889 -41.46 -32.42 50.58
N VAL A 890 -42.29 -33.45 50.34
CA VAL A 890 -42.40 -34.11 49.03
C VAL A 890 -42.90 -33.14 47.96
N GLU A 891 -43.80 -32.22 48.32
CA GLU A 891 -44.35 -31.22 47.42
C GLU A 891 -43.27 -30.19 47.02
N GLU A 892 -42.43 -29.74 47.96
CA GLU A 892 -41.28 -28.88 47.65
C GLU A 892 -40.30 -29.61 46.73
N LYS A 893 -39.95 -30.85 47.07
CA LYS A 893 -39.01 -31.67 46.27
C LYS A 893 -39.48 -31.83 44.84
N THR A 894 -40.78 -32.06 44.63
CA THR A 894 -41.38 -32.19 43.29
C THR A 894 -41.25 -30.88 42.51
N ARG A 895 -41.70 -29.74 43.08
CA ARG A 895 -41.58 -28.44 42.40
C ARG A 895 -40.13 -28.01 42.17
N THR A 896 -39.23 -28.34 43.09
CA THR A 896 -37.79 -28.04 42.97
C THR A 896 -37.14 -28.89 41.88
N ALA A 897 -37.53 -30.16 41.75
CA ALA A 897 -37.06 -31.01 40.66
C ALA A 897 -37.44 -30.46 39.29
N ASP A 898 -38.66 -29.94 39.13
CA ASP A 898 -39.13 -29.31 37.88
C ASP A 898 -38.39 -28.01 37.56
N LEU A 899 -37.93 -27.28 38.58
CA LEU A 899 -37.16 -26.04 38.45
C LEU A 899 -35.73 -26.28 37.94
N ILE A 900 -35.17 -27.47 38.19
CA ILE A 900 -33.79 -27.82 37.88
C ILE A 900 -33.77 -28.68 36.61
N ARG A 901 -33.42 -28.07 35.48
CA ARG A 901 -33.50 -28.68 34.14
C ARG A 901 -32.12 -28.95 33.56
N PRO A 902 -31.94 -29.99 32.73
CA PRO A 902 -30.63 -30.28 32.14
C PRO A 902 -30.22 -29.18 31.16
N ILE A 903 -28.92 -28.83 31.13
CA ILE A 903 -28.39 -27.74 30.30
C ILE A 903 -27.27 -28.19 29.36
N LEU A 904 -27.28 -27.64 28.14
CA LEU A 904 -26.17 -27.70 27.19
C LEU A 904 -25.51 -26.33 27.02
N ARG A 905 -24.17 -26.30 26.90
CA ARG A 905 -23.39 -25.10 26.60
C ARG A 905 -22.84 -25.19 25.18
N GLY A 906 -22.36 -24.08 24.63
CA GLY A 906 -21.86 -24.04 23.24
C GLY A 906 -20.81 -25.11 22.91
N ARG A 907 -19.92 -25.43 23.85
CA ARG A 907 -18.88 -26.46 23.66
C ARG A 907 -19.40 -27.90 23.69
N ASP A 908 -20.60 -28.09 24.24
CA ASP A 908 -21.24 -29.39 24.39
C ASP A 908 -21.99 -29.80 23.10
N ILE A 909 -22.19 -28.87 22.15
CA ILE A 909 -22.89 -29.14 20.88
C ILE A 909 -21.93 -29.68 19.83
N LYS A 910 -22.34 -30.76 19.16
CA LYS A 910 -21.60 -31.46 18.10
C LYS A 910 -22.49 -31.63 16.86
N ARG A 911 -21.89 -32.05 15.75
CA ARG A 911 -22.64 -32.32 14.51
C ARG A 911 -23.65 -33.44 14.78
N TYR A 912 -24.95 -33.16 14.63
CA TYR A 912 -26.04 -34.11 14.90
C TYR A 912 -26.03 -34.73 16.31
N SER A 913 -25.30 -34.17 17.27
CA SER A 913 -25.19 -34.77 18.60
C SER A 913 -24.81 -33.73 19.64
N TYR A 914 -24.82 -34.13 20.90
CA TYR A 914 -24.32 -33.33 22.00
C TYR A 914 -23.69 -34.23 23.05
N ASP A 915 -22.79 -33.65 23.85
CA ASP A 915 -22.10 -34.30 24.95
C ASP A 915 -22.59 -33.67 26.26
N TRP A 916 -23.68 -34.22 26.81
CA TRP A 916 -24.25 -33.71 28.05
C TRP A 916 -23.36 -34.09 29.24
N LYS A 917 -22.85 -33.08 29.95
CA LYS A 917 -21.89 -33.24 31.05
C LYS A 917 -22.51 -33.46 32.42
N ASP A 918 -23.70 -34.06 32.47
CA ASP A 918 -24.46 -34.24 33.73
C ASP A 918 -24.67 -32.92 34.49
N LEU A 919 -24.83 -31.82 33.73
CA LEU A 919 -25.02 -30.48 34.25
C LEU A 919 -26.49 -30.06 34.17
N TRP A 920 -26.89 -29.30 35.18
CA TRP A 920 -28.25 -28.83 35.36
C TRP A 920 -28.27 -27.32 35.59
N LEU A 921 -29.35 -26.68 35.19
CA LEU A 921 -29.60 -25.26 35.40
C LEU A 921 -30.80 -25.09 36.33
N ILE A 922 -30.59 -24.35 37.41
CA ILE A 922 -31.68 -23.86 38.28
C ILE A 922 -32.36 -22.69 37.54
N TYR A 923 -33.56 -22.93 36.99
CA TYR A 923 -34.23 -21.95 36.14
C TYR A 923 -35.09 -20.95 36.93
N ILE A 924 -34.53 -19.79 37.31
CA ILE A 924 -35.24 -18.74 38.05
C ILE A 924 -35.59 -17.51 37.17
N PRO A 925 -36.84 -17.38 36.69
CA PRO A 925 -37.29 -16.18 35.97
C PRO A 925 -37.43 -14.96 36.90
N TRP A 926 -37.70 -13.79 36.31
CA TRP A 926 -38.02 -12.58 37.07
C TRP A 926 -39.30 -12.76 37.89
N HIS A 927 -39.35 -12.16 39.07
CA HIS A 927 -40.48 -12.23 40.01
C HIS A 927 -40.80 -13.62 40.56
N PHE A 928 -39.93 -14.62 40.36
CA PHE A 928 -40.17 -15.98 40.83
C PHE A 928 -40.44 -16.04 42.34
N PRO A 929 -41.46 -16.79 42.81
CA PRO A 929 -42.37 -17.69 42.06
C PRO A 929 -43.64 -17.03 41.50
N LEU A 930 -43.73 -15.70 41.55
CA LEU A 930 -44.88 -14.88 41.12
C LEU A 930 -44.74 -14.34 39.69
N GLN A 931 -43.99 -15.00 38.81
CA GLN A 931 -43.71 -14.54 37.43
C GLN A 931 -44.94 -14.28 36.55
N SER A 932 -46.11 -14.81 36.93
CA SER A 932 -47.38 -14.59 36.22
C SER A 932 -48.10 -13.29 36.62
N ASP A 933 -47.69 -12.65 37.72
CA ASP A 933 -48.29 -11.41 38.20
C ASP A 933 -47.70 -10.20 37.46
N LYS A 934 -48.46 -9.70 36.49
CA LYS A 934 -48.08 -8.55 35.65
C LYS A 934 -48.08 -7.22 36.40
N SER A 935 -48.57 -7.17 37.64
CA SER A 935 -48.56 -5.95 38.46
C SER A 935 -47.21 -5.67 39.11
N ILE A 936 -46.34 -6.70 39.22
CA ILE A 936 -45.03 -6.57 39.83
C ILE A 936 -44.07 -5.88 38.85
N GLN A 937 -43.41 -4.81 39.31
CA GLN A 937 -42.37 -4.11 38.56
C GLN A 937 -41.10 -3.99 39.42
N GLY A 938 -39.95 -4.41 38.87
CA GLY A 938 -38.69 -4.44 39.59
C GLY A 938 -38.65 -5.48 40.72
N ALA A 939 -37.64 -5.39 41.60
CA ALA A 939 -37.47 -6.36 42.68
C ALA A 939 -38.65 -6.35 43.68
N SER A 940 -39.29 -7.50 43.87
CA SER A 940 -40.41 -7.67 44.81
C SER A 940 -39.98 -8.36 46.11
N LYS A 941 -40.19 -7.69 47.25
CA LYS A 941 -40.02 -8.32 48.57
C LYS A 941 -41.01 -9.47 48.79
N ASN A 942 -42.22 -9.35 48.25
CA ASN A 942 -43.23 -10.41 48.33
C ASN A 942 -42.78 -11.65 47.56
N ALA A 943 -42.22 -11.46 46.36
CA ALA A 943 -41.65 -12.57 45.59
C ALA A 943 -40.50 -13.27 46.34
N GLU A 944 -39.62 -12.50 47.01
CA GLU A 944 -38.54 -13.07 47.81
C GLU A 944 -39.06 -13.90 49.00
N GLN A 945 -40.07 -13.38 49.70
CA GLN A 945 -40.70 -14.09 50.82
C GLN A 945 -41.39 -15.38 50.35
N GLU A 946 -42.12 -15.32 49.24
CA GLU A 946 -42.75 -16.51 48.66
C GLU A 946 -41.73 -17.51 48.12
N PHE A 947 -40.60 -17.04 47.56
CA PHE A 947 -39.52 -17.92 47.13
C PHE A 947 -38.90 -18.66 48.31
N GLN A 948 -38.61 -17.95 49.39
CA GLN A 948 -38.10 -18.55 50.64
C GLN A 948 -39.10 -19.56 51.23
N ARG A 949 -40.40 -19.28 51.17
CA ARG A 949 -41.46 -20.14 51.72
C ARG A 949 -41.72 -21.39 50.86
N GLN A 950 -41.72 -21.25 49.54
CA GLN A 950 -42.12 -22.32 48.61
C GLN A 950 -40.96 -23.20 48.12
N TYR A 951 -39.73 -22.68 48.15
CA TYR A 951 -38.50 -23.33 47.67
C TYR A 951 -37.30 -23.09 48.64
N PRO A 952 -37.44 -23.39 49.95
CA PRO A 952 -36.38 -23.09 50.93
C PRO A 952 -35.03 -23.73 50.58
N ALA A 953 -34.98 -24.95 50.02
CA ALA A 953 -33.72 -25.59 49.64
C ALA A 953 -32.96 -24.81 48.55
N VAL A 954 -33.65 -24.36 47.50
CA VAL A 954 -33.05 -23.59 46.40
C VAL A 954 -32.70 -22.18 46.85
N TYR A 955 -33.57 -21.55 47.64
CA TYR A 955 -33.30 -20.25 48.24
C TYR A 955 -32.00 -20.27 49.04
N ASN A 956 -31.84 -21.26 49.92
CA ASN A 956 -30.65 -21.41 50.75
C ASN A 956 -29.39 -21.67 49.92
N HIS A 957 -29.47 -22.44 48.83
CA HIS A 957 -28.34 -22.61 47.89
C HIS A 957 -27.94 -21.28 47.25
N LEU A 958 -28.88 -20.53 46.68
CA LEU A 958 -28.58 -19.24 46.03
C LEU A 958 -28.12 -18.19 47.04
N LEU A 959 -28.60 -18.25 48.28
CA LEU A 959 -28.23 -17.34 49.37
C LEU A 959 -26.72 -17.36 49.65
N GLN A 960 -26.05 -18.50 49.45
CA GLN A 960 -24.59 -18.65 49.58
C GLN A 960 -23.83 -17.74 48.61
N TYR A 961 -24.44 -17.38 47.48
CA TYR A 961 -23.86 -16.53 46.45
C TYR A 961 -24.42 -15.10 46.48
N LYS A 962 -25.23 -14.74 47.48
CA LYS A 962 -25.99 -13.47 47.49
C LYS A 962 -25.10 -12.25 47.24
N LYS A 963 -23.87 -12.23 47.76
CA LYS A 963 -22.92 -11.12 47.56
C LYS A 963 -22.54 -10.97 46.08
N GLU A 964 -22.17 -12.05 45.43
CA GLU A 964 -21.78 -12.13 44.01
C GLU A 964 -22.98 -11.81 43.12
N LEU A 965 -24.14 -12.40 43.43
CA LEU A 965 -25.40 -12.15 42.75
C LEU A 965 -25.82 -10.67 42.86
N LEU A 966 -25.61 -10.05 44.03
CA LEU A 966 -25.85 -8.63 44.24
C LEU A 966 -24.82 -7.73 43.54
N SER A 967 -23.64 -8.24 43.18
CA SER A 967 -22.62 -7.48 42.44
C SER A 967 -22.84 -7.46 40.92
N ARG A 968 -23.80 -8.25 40.42
CA ARG A 968 -24.17 -8.27 38.99
C ARG A 968 -24.68 -6.89 38.54
N ASN A 969 -24.28 -6.50 37.32
CA ASN A 969 -24.31 -5.16 36.76
C ASN A 969 -25.57 -4.30 37.05
N LYS A 970 -25.33 -3.08 37.55
CA LYS A 970 -26.31 -1.98 37.69
C LYS A 970 -26.50 -1.17 36.37
N ALA A 971 -25.59 -1.32 35.40
CA ALA A 971 -25.48 -0.44 34.24
C ALA A 971 -26.26 -0.88 32.98
N GLU A 972 -26.74 -2.13 32.90
CA GLU A 972 -27.23 -2.70 31.62
C GLU A 972 -28.75 -2.62 31.39
N THR A 973 -29.58 -2.52 32.44
CA THR A 973 -31.05 -2.67 32.33
C THR A 973 -31.86 -1.49 32.86
N GLY A 974 -31.25 -0.52 33.55
CA GLY A 974 -31.95 0.60 34.21
C GLY A 974 -32.84 0.20 35.40
N ILE A 975 -33.22 -1.08 35.53
CA ILE A 975 -34.08 -1.64 36.59
C ILE A 975 -33.42 -2.92 37.13
N ARG A 976 -33.37 -3.05 38.46
CA ARG A 976 -32.86 -4.22 39.17
C ARG A 976 -34.02 -5.12 39.62
N TYR A 977 -34.03 -6.37 39.17
CA TYR A 977 -34.95 -7.41 39.64
C TYR A 977 -34.38 -8.11 40.89
N GLU A 978 -35.06 -9.15 41.36
CA GLU A 978 -34.65 -9.90 42.55
C GLU A 978 -33.24 -10.47 42.37
N TRP A 979 -32.41 -10.40 43.43
CA TRP A 979 -30.99 -10.76 43.36
C TRP A 979 -30.76 -12.21 42.93
N TYR A 980 -31.72 -13.08 43.21
CA TYR A 980 -31.71 -14.51 42.89
C TYR A 980 -32.25 -14.82 41.49
N ALA A 981 -32.76 -13.84 40.74
CA ALA A 981 -33.30 -14.04 39.41
C ALA A 981 -32.19 -13.98 38.32
N MET A 982 -32.50 -14.50 37.14
CA MET A 982 -31.60 -14.41 35.97
C MET A 982 -31.42 -12.97 35.47
N GLN A 983 -30.29 -12.68 34.81
CA GLN A 983 -29.91 -11.31 34.43
C GLN A 983 -30.75 -10.71 33.28
N ARG A 984 -31.37 -11.54 32.42
CA ARG A 984 -32.28 -11.06 31.36
C ARG A 984 -33.55 -11.89 31.29
N TRP A 985 -34.62 -11.26 30.82
CA TRP A 985 -35.94 -11.88 30.65
C TRP A 985 -35.93 -12.96 29.56
N GLY A 986 -35.54 -14.18 29.92
CA GLY A 986 -35.78 -15.37 29.10
C GLY A 986 -37.24 -15.86 29.15
N ALA A 987 -38.06 -15.31 30.07
CA ALA A 987 -39.41 -15.82 30.32
C ALA A 987 -40.46 -15.48 29.24
N ASN A 988 -40.23 -14.48 28.37
CA ASN A 988 -41.14 -14.23 27.23
C ASN A 988 -41.12 -15.33 26.18
N TYR A 989 -40.10 -16.19 26.18
CA TYR A 989 -39.98 -17.32 25.26
C TYR A 989 -39.50 -18.59 25.98
N SER A 990 -39.73 -18.71 27.30
CA SER A 990 -39.33 -19.90 28.06
C SER A 990 -40.00 -21.17 27.54
N GLU A 991 -41.23 -21.04 27.03
CA GLU A 991 -41.98 -22.13 26.41
C GLU A 991 -41.31 -22.66 25.13
N GLU A 992 -40.49 -21.84 24.46
CA GLU A 992 -39.76 -22.27 23.27
C GLU A 992 -38.70 -23.34 23.59
N PHE A 993 -38.16 -23.35 24.82
CA PHE A 993 -37.25 -24.41 25.25
C PHE A 993 -37.94 -25.77 25.42
N ASN A 994 -39.26 -25.79 25.56
CA ASN A 994 -40.06 -27.01 25.71
C ASN A 994 -40.47 -27.61 24.36
N LYS A 995 -40.35 -26.84 23.27
CA LYS A 995 -40.63 -27.29 21.91
C LYS A 995 -39.43 -28.06 21.33
N PRO A 996 -39.66 -28.98 20.37
CA PRO A 996 -38.59 -29.47 19.51
C PRO A 996 -37.88 -28.31 18.83
N LYS A 997 -36.55 -28.28 18.91
CA LYS A 997 -35.76 -27.10 18.54
C LYS A 997 -34.40 -27.45 18.00
N ILE A 998 -33.84 -26.61 17.15
CA ILE A 998 -32.43 -26.72 16.73
C ILE A 998 -31.58 -25.98 17.75
N VAL A 999 -30.47 -26.56 18.19
CA VAL A 999 -29.50 -25.94 19.10
C VAL A 999 -28.16 -25.80 18.40
N TYR A 1000 -27.54 -24.62 18.51
CA TYR A 1000 -26.22 -24.35 17.94
C TYR A 1000 -25.43 -23.32 18.75
N PRO A 1001 -24.08 -23.37 18.72
CA PRO A 1001 -23.22 -22.43 19.42
C PRO A 1001 -23.14 -21.07 18.72
N ASN A 1002 -23.04 -19.99 19.49
CA ASN A 1002 -22.82 -18.65 18.95
C ASN A 1002 -21.41 -18.46 18.36
N MET A 1003 -20.41 -19.14 18.91
CA MET A 1003 -19.02 -19.05 18.45
C MET A 1003 -18.47 -20.46 18.26
N THR A 1004 -18.02 -20.79 17.05
CA THR A 1004 -17.55 -22.14 16.72
C THR A 1004 -16.65 -22.14 15.49
N LYS A 1005 -15.76 -23.13 15.39
CA LYS A 1005 -15.00 -23.41 14.16
C LYS A 1005 -15.73 -24.35 13.20
N PHE A 1006 -16.73 -25.08 13.71
CA PHE A 1006 -17.23 -26.31 13.08
C PHE A 1006 -18.66 -26.22 12.55
N LEU A 1007 -19.36 -25.13 12.91
CA LEU A 1007 -20.78 -24.91 12.60
C LEU A 1007 -21.67 -26.15 12.92
N PRO A 1008 -21.69 -26.65 14.17
CA PRO A 1008 -22.48 -27.83 14.52
C PRO A 1008 -23.93 -27.45 14.86
N PHE A 1009 -24.89 -28.26 14.41
CA PHE A 1009 -26.31 -28.14 14.75
C PHE A 1009 -26.87 -29.48 15.21
N VAL A 1010 -27.75 -29.44 16.20
CA VAL A 1010 -28.46 -30.63 16.69
C VAL A 1010 -29.94 -30.33 16.87
N TRP A 1011 -30.78 -31.28 16.53
CA TRP A 1011 -32.22 -31.23 16.76
C TRP A 1011 -32.54 -31.83 18.13
N ASP A 1012 -32.92 -30.98 19.07
CA ASP A 1012 -33.28 -31.35 20.43
C ASP A 1012 -34.78 -31.62 20.56
N SER A 1013 -35.12 -32.88 20.83
CA SER A 1013 -36.46 -33.33 21.22
C SER A 1013 -36.59 -33.61 22.73
N LYS A 1014 -35.51 -33.48 23.50
CA LYS A 1014 -35.43 -33.79 24.94
C LYS A 1014 -35.52 -32.55 25.85
N GLN A 1015 -35.85 -31.38 25.29
CA GLN A 1015 -36.16 -30.15 26.03
C GLN A 1015 -35.01 -29.60 26.90
N PHE A 1016 -33.76 -29.74 26.45
CA PHE A 1016 -32.60 -29.16 27.12
C PHE A 1016 -32.70 -27.63 27.17
N LEU A 1017 -32.26 -27.05 28.28
CA LEU A 1017 -31.95 -25.63 28.36
C LEU A 1017 -30.58 -25.36 27.75
N THR A 1018 -30.34 -24.11 27.35
CA THR A 1018 -29.03 -23.70 26.83
C THR A 1018 -28.61 -22.37 27.43
N ASN A 1019 -27.30 -22.14 27.56
CA ASN A 1019 -26.78 -20.85 28.00
C ASN A 1019 -26.67 -19.85 26.83
N GLN A 1020 -26.42 -18.58 27.14
CA GLN A 1020 -26.18 -17.48 26.20
C GLN A 1020 -25.07 -17.72 25.15
N LYS A 1021 -24.24 -18.76 25.31
CA LYS A 1021 -23.25 -19.17 24.30
C LYS A 1021 -23.86 -20.06 23.21
N CYS A 1022 -25.16 -20.36 23.29
CA CYS A 1022 -25.95 -21.01 22.26
C CYS A 1022 -27.11 -20.12 21.80
N PHE A 1023 -27.63 -20.46 20.63
CA PHE A 1023 -28.94 -20.04 20.14
C PHE A 1023 -29.82 -21.28 19.91
N ILE A 1024 -31.13 -21.05 19.87
CA ILE A 1024 -32.14 -22.04 19.52
C ILE A 1024 -33.00 -21.56 18.36
N ILE A 1025 -33.41 -22.48 17.49
CA ILE A 1025 -34.38 -22.24 16.42
C ILE A 1025 -35.63 -23.07 16.69
N THR A 1026 -36.79 -22.42 16.78
CA THR A 1026 -38.10 -23.07 16.87
C THR A 1026 -38.99 -22.68 15.69
N GLY A 1027 -39.98 -23.50 15.37
CA GLY A 1027 -40.91 -23.24 14.25
C GLY A 1027 -41.20 -24.49 13.45
N ASN A 1028 -41.58 -24.30 12.19
CA ASN A 1028 -41.87 -25.38 11.26
C ASN A 1028 -40.60 -25.91 10.57
N ASN A 1029 -40.66 -27.16 10.10
CA ASN A 1029 -39.61 -27.80 9.29
C ASN A 1029 -38.21 -27.88 9.93
N THR A 1030 -38.15 -27.98 11.26
CA THR A 1030 -36.88 -27.96 12.01
C THR A 1030 -36.00 -29.18 11.75
N ALA A 1031 -36.54 -30.33 11.33
CA ALA A 1031 -35.72 -31.49 11.00
C ALA A 1031 -34.99 -31.28 9.67
N PHE A 1032 -35.68 -30.85 8.61
CA PHE A 1032 -35.02 -30.48 7.36
C PHE A 1032 -33.97 -29.39 7.56
N LEU A 1033 -34.29 -28.32 8.31
CA LEU A 1033 -33.33 -27.26 8.59
C LEU A 1033 -32.09 -27.79 9.35
N THR A 1034 -32.26 -28.73 10.29
CA THR A 1034 -31.11 -29.36 10.96
C THR A 1034 -30.23 -30.11 9.97
N ALA A 1035 -30.82 -30.83 9.03
CA ALA A 1035 -30.08 -31.54 7.99
C ALA A 1035 -29.33 -30.58 7.05
N PHE A 1036 -30.02 -29.54 6.58
CA PHE A 1036 -29.44 -28.50 5.73
C PHE A 1036 -28.28 -27.78 6.40
N LEU A 1037 -28.44 -27.31 7.64
CA LEU A 1037 -27.40 -26.56 8.36
C LEU A 1037 -26.15 -27.41 8.68
N ASN A 1038 -26.29 -28.74 8.74
CA ASN A 1038 -25.16 -29.67 8.88
C ASN A 1038 -24.56 -30.15 7.54
N SER A 1039 -25.18 -29.78 6.41
CA SER A 1039 -24.84 -30.28 5.09
C SER A 1039 -23.53 -29.72 4.54
N SER A 1040 -22.92 -30.45 3.61
CA SER A 1040 -21.76 -29.96 2.86
C SER A 1040 -22.11 -28.74 2.01
N LEU A 1041 -23.33 -28.68 1.46
CA LEU A 1041 -23.82 -27.51 0.71
C LEU A 1041 -23.79 -26.24 1.56
N PHE A 1042 -24.34 -26.31 2.77
CA PHE A 1042 -24.39 -25.14 3.66
C PHE A 1042 -22.99 -24.65 4.02
N LYS A 1043 -22.09 -25.56 4.37
CA LYS A 1043 -20.72 -25.22 4.74
C LYS A 1043 -19.94 -24.65 3.56
N TYR A 1044 -20.12 -25.23 2.37
CA TYR A 1044 -19.46 -24.75 1.16
C TYR A 1044 -19.91 -23.33 0.80
N CYS A 1045 -21.22 -23.07 0.84
CA CYS A 1045 -21.77 -21.80 0.37
C CYS A 1045 -21.80 -20.68 1.41
N PHE A 1046 -21.98 -20.98 2.70
CA PHE A 1046 -22.34 -19.97 3.70
C PHE A 1046 -21.37 -19.86 4.87
N ARG A 1047 -20.32 -20.68 4.95
CA ARG A 1047 -19.33 -20.56 6.04
C ARG A 1047 -18.76 -19.15 6.12
N ASP A 1048 -18.47 -18.54 4.96
CA ASP A 1048 -17.88 -17.20 4.88
C ASP A 1048 -18.89 -16.06 5.03
N SER A 1049 -20.19 -16.37 5.13
CA SER A 1049 -21.23 -15.41 5.50
C SER A 1049 -21.20 -15.04 6.99
N PHE A 1050 -20.50 -15.82 7.80
CA PHE A 1050 -20.32 -15.59 9.23
C PHE A 1050 -18.96 -14.92 9.50
N PRO A 1051 -18.91 -13.81 10.26
CA PRO A 1051 -17.64 -13.15 10.58
C PRO A 1051 -16.66 -14.09 11.25
N GLU A 1052 -15.41 -14.03 10.80
CA GLU A 1052 -14.31 -14.76 11.41
C GLU A 1052 -13.70 -13.94 12.56
N LEU A 1053 -13.49 -14.63 13.68
CA LEU A 1053 -12.83 -14.20 14.90
C LEU A 1053 -11.46 -14.89 15.00
N LEU A 1054 -10.63 -14.47 15.97
CA LEU A 1054 -9.30 -15.04 16.19
C LEU A 1054 -9.30 -16.59 16.22
N GLY A 1055 -8.32 -17.18 15.54
CA GLY A 1055 -8.08 -18.62 15.53
C GLY A 1055 -9.04 -19.45 14.66
N GLY A 1056 -9.67 -18.85 13.65
CA GLY A 1056 -10.60 -19.53 12.71
C GLY A 1056 -11.99 -19.80 13.29
N THR A 1057 -12.35 -19.13 14.39
CA THR A 1057 -13.69 -19.24 15.01
C THR A 1057 -14.65 -18.30 14.30
N ARG A 1058 -15.92 -18.67 14.13
CA ARG A 1058 -16.92 -17.81 13.49
C ARG A 1058 -18.06 -17.46 14.43
N GLU A 1059 -18.62 -16.26 14.25
CA GLU A 1059 -19.78 -15.79 14.99
C GLU A 1059 -21.09 -16.09 14.24
N LEU A 1060 -21.96 -16.89 14.86
CA LEU A 1060 -23.21 -17.41 14.32
C LEU A 1060 -24.43 -16.64 14.85
N SER A 1061 -24.30 -15.32 15.01
CA SER A 1061 -25.39 -14.45 15.49
C SER A 1061 -26.59 -14.41 14.52
N LYS A 1062 -27.80 -14.18 15.07
CA LYS A 1062 -29.08 -14.12 14.31
C LYS A 1062 -29.02 -13.27 13.05
N ILE A 1063 -28.38 -12.10 13.13
CA ILE A 1063 -28.29 -11.12 12.04
C ILE A 1063 -27.65 -11.68 10.75
N PHE A 1064 -26.83 -12.74 10.87
CA PHE A 1064 -26.21 -13.41 9.73
C PHE A 1064 -27.09 -14.55 9.20
N PHE A 1065 -27.76 -15.29 10.11
CA PHE A 1065 -28.70 -16.37 9.74
C PHE A 1065 -29.89 -15.86 8.95
N ASP A 1066 -30.47 -14.71 9.34
CA ASP A 1066 -31.67 -14.13 8.73
C ASP A 1066 -31.56 -13.98 7.20
N LYS A 1067 -30.34 -13.86 6.67
CA LYS A 1067 -30.05 -13.64 5.24
C LYS A 1067 -29.86 -14.94 4.44
N ILE A 1068 -29.77 -16.10 5.07
CA ILE A 1068 -29.43 -17.35 4.37
C ILE A 1068 -30.65 -17.86 3.59
N PRO A 1069 -30.56 -18.01 2.25
CA PRO A 1069 -31.66 -18.54 1.45
C PRO A 1069 -31.73 -20.07 1.55
N VAL A 1070 -32.90 -20.59 1.94
CA VAL A 1070 -33.15 -22.03 2.09
C VAL A 1070 -34.44 -22.43 1.39
N ILE A 1071 -34.46 -23.56 0.67
CA ILE A 1071 -35.65 -24.05 -0.04
C ILE A 1071 -36.76 -24.46 0.94
N LYS A 1072 -37.99 -23.97 0.74
CA LYS A 1072 -39.14 -24.41 1.54
C LYS A 1072 -39.55 -25.82 1.09
N VAL A 1073 -39.73 -26.72 2.06
CA VAL A 1073 -40.09 -28.11 1.80
C VAL A 1073 -41.51 -28.42 2.29
N ASP A 1074 -42.17 -29.35 1.61
CA ASP A 1074 -43.50 -29.82 2.00
C ASP A 1074 -43.45 -30.75 3.23
N LYS A 1075 -44.64 -31.15 3.69
CA LYS A 1075 -44.78 -32.03 4.87
C LYS A 1075 -44.21 -33.43 4.63
N GLU A 1076 -44.27 -33.94 3.40
CA GLU A 1076 -43.75 -35.27 3.07
C GLU A 1076 -42.22 -35.28 3.17
N THR A 1077 -41.58 -34.29 2.58
CA THR A 1077 -40.13 -34.08 2.64
C THR A 1077 -39.66 -33.87 4.07
N GLU A 1078 -40.34 -33.03 4.86
CA GLU A 1078 -40.02 -32.85 6.29
C GLU A 1078 -40.14 -34.16 7.07
N THR A 1079 -41.16 -34.98 6.79
CA THR A 1079 -41.34 -36.27 7.45
C THR A 1079 -40.19 -37.22 7.13
N LYS A 1080 -39.70 -37.22 5.88
CA LYS A 1080 -38.52 -37.96 5.46
C LYS A 1080 -37.25 -37.47 6.19
N PHE A 1081 -37.00 -36.16 6.25
CA PHE A 1081 -35.85 -35.63 6.98
C PHE A 1081 -35.94 -35.86 8.48
N LYS A 1082 -37.14 -35.87 9.07
CA LYS A 1082 -37.34 -36.23 10.47
C LYS A 1082 -36.90 -37.67 10.75
N ALA A 1083 -37.18 -38.62 9.86
CA ALA A 1083 -36.69 -39.99 10.00
C ALA A 1083 -35.15 -40.05 9.88
N LEU A 1084 -34.58 -39.40 8.87
CA LEU A 1084 -33.13 -39.35 8.63
C LEU A 1084 -32.36 -38.69 9.78
N VAL A 1085 -32.85 -37.56 10.29
CA VAL A 1085 -32.23 -36.85 11.42
C VAL A 1085 -32.31 -37.70 12.68
N ASN A 1086 -33.44 -38.35 12.97
CA ASN A 1086 -33.50 -39.26 14.12
C ASN A 1086 -32.50 -40.42 14.01
N ASP A 1087 -32.36 -41.02 12.82
CA ASP A 1087 -31.43 -42.12 12.59
C ASP A 1087 -29.94 -41.70 12.69
N ILE A 1088 -29.58 -40.52 12.18
CA ILE A 1088 -28.19 -40.05 12.28
C ILE A 1088 -27.84 -39.51 13.68
N GLN A 1089 -28.81 -39.01 14.44
CA GLN A 1089 -28.58 -38.57 15.82
C GLN A 1089 -28.58 -39.74 16.83
N SER A 1090 -29.16 -40.89 16.48
CA SER A 1090 -29.09 -42.10 17.31
C SER A 1090 -27.75 -42.81 17.15
N ASP A 1091 -27.26 -42.93 15.91
CA ASP A 1091 -25.96 -43.48 15.57
C ASP A 1091 -25.38 -42.77 14.35
N TYR A 1092 -24.37 -41.94 14.60
CA TYR A 1092 -23.72 -41.15 13.57
C TYR A 1092 -22.76 -42.01 12.76
N THR A 1093 -22.99 -42.08 11.45
CA THR A 1093 -21.98 -42.60 10.51
C THR A 1093 -21.77 -41.61 9.37
N LYS A 1094 -20.53 -41.58 8.85
CA LYS A 1094 -20.18 -40.77 7.68
C LYS A 1094 -21.03 -41.13 6.46
N SER A 1095 -21.35 -42.41 6.28
CA SER A 1095 -22.22 -42.89 5.19
C SER A 1095 -23.61 -42.26 5.22
N LYS A 1096 -24.28 -42.28 6.40
CA LYS A 1096 -25.59 -41.63 6.59
C LYS A 1096 -25.53 -40.12 6.30
N ALA A 1097 -24.46 -39.45 6.74
CA ALA A 1097 -24.28 -38.03 6.48
C ALA A 1097 -24.13 -37.71 4.97
N ILE A 1098 -23.40 -38.55 4.22
CA ILE A 1098 -23.25 -38.42 2.77
C ILE A 1098 -24.59 -38.68 2.05
N GLU A 1099 -25.38 -39.65 2.51
CA GLU A 1099 -26.71 -39.91 1.96
C GLU A 1099 -27.64 -38.69 2.13
N ILE A 1100 -27.65 -38.08 3.33
CA ILE A 1100 -28.40 -36.85 3.59
C ILE A 1100 -27.92 -35.70 2.67
N ASP A 1101 -26.60 -35.53 2.52
CA ASP A 1101 -26.04 -34.52 1.60
C ASP A 1101 -26.51 -34.74 0.16
N ASN A 1102 -26.49 -35.98 -0.34
CA ASN A 1102 -26.96 -36.31 -1.69
C ASN A 1102 -28.44 -35.99 -1.90
N ILE A 1103 -29.29 -36.26 -0.89
CA ILE A 1103 -30.71 -35.89 -0.95
C ILE A 1103 -30.86 -34.37 -1.02
N ILE A 1104 -30.09 -33.62 -0.22
CA ILE A 1104 -30.09 -32.15 -0.24
C ILE A 1104 -29.59 -31.62 -1.60
N PHE A 1105 -28.50 -32.16 -2.14
CA PHE A 1105 -28.00 -31.76 -3.46
C PHE A 1105 -29.04 -31.94 -4.56
N ASN A 1106 -29.81 -33.03 -4.51
CA ASN A 1106 -30.89 -33.28 -5.47
C ASN A 1106 -32.04 -32.29 -5.32
N LEU A 1107 -32.39 -31.85 -4.10
CA LEU A 1107 -33.40 -30.80 -3.89
C LEU A 1107 -33.04 -29.47 -4.55
N TYR A 1108 -31.75 -29.16 -4.63
CA TYR A 1108 -31.23 -27.96 -5.30
C TYR A 1108 -30.89 -28.18 -6.78
N ASN A 1109 -31.21 -29.35 -7.34
CA ASN A 1109 -30.89 -29.73 -8.73
C ASN A 1109 -29.40 -29.54 -9.08
N LEU A 1110 -28.50 -29.93 -8.16
CA LEU A 1110 -27.06 -29.85 -8.41
C LEU A 1110 -26.61 -30.93 -9.40
N THR A 1111 -25.70 -30.58 -10.31
CA THR A 1111 -25.09 -31.53 -11.26
C THR A 1111 -24.03 -32.38 -10.57
N ASP A 1112 -23.61 -33.48 -11.18
CA ASP A 1112 -22.58 -34.34 -10.59
C ASP A 1112 -21.22 -33.64 -10.50
N GLU A 1113 -20.93 -32.71 -11.43
CA GLU A 1113 -19.75 -31.85 -11.36
C GLU A 1113 -19.81 -30.90 -10.14
N GLU A 1114 -20.94 -30.25 -9.90
CA GLU A 1114 -21.15 -29.38 -8.73
C GLU A 1114 -21.05 -30.15 -7.42
N LYS A 1115 -21.64 -31.35 -7.36
CA LYS A 1115 -21.53 -32.25 -6.21
C LYS A 1115 -20.07 -32.64 -5.95
N CYS A 1116 -19.30 -32.91 -7.00
CA CYS A 1116 -17.89 -33.25 -6.91
C CYS A 1116 -17.07 -32.07 -6.35
N VAL A 1117 -17.32 -30.86 -6.83
CA VAL A 1117 -16.64 -29.64 -6.34
C VAL A 1117 -16.96 -29.34 -4.88
N ILE A 1118 -18.22 -29.48 -4.47
CA ILE A 1118 -18.61 -29.31 -3.06
C ILE A 1118 -17.94 -30.39 -2.19
N GLY A 1119 -17.95 -31.63 -2.68
CA GLY A 1119 -17.43 -32.79 -1.97
C GLY A 1119 -18.16 -33.04 -0.63
N TYR A 1120 -17.61 -33.95 0.17
CA TYR A 1120 -18.07 -34.14 1.54
C TYR A 1120 -17.21 -33.32 2.50
N ILE A 1121 -17.83 -32.35 3.17
CA ILE A 1121 -17.16 -31.45 4.10
C ILE A 1121 -17.34 -31.95 5.53
N GLU A 1122 -16.34 -32.70 5.98
CA GLU A 1122 -16.18 -33.14 7.36
C GLU A 1122 -15.34 -32.10 8.12
N VAL A 1123 -15.97 -31.36 9.01
CA VAL A 1123 -15.27 -30.39 9.87
C VAL A 1123 -15.35 -30.95 11.30
N ASN A 1124 -14.21 -31.44 11.79
CA ASN A 1124 -14.05 -32.02 13.13
C ASN A 1124 -13.77 -30.97 14.19
#